data_AF-H3CER0-F1
#
_entry.id   AF-H3CER0-F1
#
_cell.length_a   1.000
_cell.length_b   1.000
_cell.length_c   1.000
_cell.angle_alpha   90.00
_cell.angle_beta   90.00
_cell.angle_gamma   90.00
#
_symmetry.space_group_name_H-M   'P 1'
#
loop_
_entity.id
_entity.type
_entity.pdbx_description
1 polymer ?
#
loop_
_entity_poly.entity_id
_entity_poly.type
_entity_poly.pdbx_seq_one_letter_code
_entity_poly.pdbx_strand_id
1 'polypeptide(L)'
;MADVSICRAVKLHCDSNNLEHHTSQASQDRLLVRRGQAFRLTLELSQAFNQHLHPLTITAATGPQPSETRGTLSRVRIPPLPASRPAKAAWKMDLDGSSSASRGVVPLAVTPPADAPVGEYSLTAAFREESCLLGRLTLLFNPWCPDDGVFLEDEEERAEYVMNEDGVIYKGSYNYISSTRWDYGQFEDSMVDICLKLLDMSHKHKQDPAKDASARRDPVYVGRVLSAMINSDDDHGVLEGRWSGHYFGGTLPSHWNGSHAILKKWYDSGCLPVKYGQCWVFAAVMCSAMRFLGIPCRLVTNFRSAHDTDGSLTVDEFYADYGVREKPSPDSVWNFHVWVEGWMRRPDLDADGTYDGWQVLDPTPQEKSGGTGVFCCGPASVEAIRRGQVGLRYDGAFVFAEVKPPLRRLAVKADGTRVKIWSDTKDVGKFISTKSVRSDRREDITSAYKPEEGTDEERDVYHETRHMHKIPENRETSLADELCVVGDQVTKPEKGKDVELKLVVTSKTTAALHLSINLSVQAMRHAGTPATNIQSQAKKHTLQPNSELSISVLVPFLSYTKAMLDCESMKVVAQVTEEQNPERAYLAKVDVVLLDPPISLTVRVNEARVNQELLATMVFMNPAVLTLRNCTVTLSGSGLLQEEFTCRCVCVCVSSYLIKHRVLLFPTD
;
A
#
# COMPACT_ATOMS: atom_id res chain seq x y z
N MET A 1 40.43 -39.53 27.81
CA MET A 1 39.94 -38.28 28.42
C MET A 1 38.76 -37.84 27.56
N ALA A 2 37.57 -37.69 28.15
CA ALA A 2 36.42 -37.18 27.41
C ALA A 2 36.72 -35.74 27.00
N ASP A 3 36.47 -35.42 25.73
CA ASP A 3 36.68 -34.10 25.14
C ASP A 3 35.64 -33.13 25.73
N VAL A 4 36.01 -32.42 26.80
CA VAL A 4 35.11 -31.47 27.45
C VAL A 4 35.19 -30.17 26.66
N SER A 5 34.17 -29.90 25.84
CA SER A 5 34.09 -28.65 25.06
C SER A 5 34.33 -27.42 25.95
N ILE A 6 35.10 -26.47 25.42
CA ILE A 6 35.46 -25.23 26.09
C ILE A 6 34.25 -24.30 26.25
N CYS A 7 33.25 -24.38 25.38
CA CYS A 7 31.99 -23.65 25.55
C CYS A 7 30.97 -24.51 26.28
N ARG A 8 30.60 -24.12 27.51
CA ARG A 8 29.62 -24.84 28.34
C ARG A 8 28.19 -24.42 28.04
N ALA A 9 27.94 -23.12 27.92
CA ALA A 9 26.61 -22.58 27.69
C ALA A 9 26.67 -21.21 27.01
N VAL A 10 25.59 -20.85 26.34
CA VAL A 10 25.39 -19.55 25.69
C VAL A 10 24.04 -19.01 26.13
N LYS A 11 24.02 -17.75 26.59
CA LYS A 11 22.79 -17.01 26.90
C LYS A 11 22.68 -15.85 25.93
N LEU A 12 21.65 -15.88 25.08
CA LEU A 12 21.38 -14.84 24.08
C LEU A 12 20.51 -13.70 24.60
N HIS A 13 20.00 -13.80 25.84
CA HIS A 13 19.20 -12.76 26.50
C HIS A 13 18.06 -12.22 25.63
N CYS A 14 17.32 -13.12 24.98
CA CYS A 14 16.30 -12.80 23.97
C CYS A 14 15.29 -11.77 24.50
N ASP A 15 14.68 -11.99 25.66
CA ASP A 15 13.68 -11.07 26.23
C ASP A 15 14.18 -9.62 26.35
N SER A 16 15.33 -9.43 27.00
CA SER A 16 15.89 -8.09 27.20
C SER A 16 16.37 -7.44 25.92
N ASN A 17 16.99 -8.22 25.03
CA ASN A 17 17.46 -7.69 23.75
C ASN A 17 16.26 -7.31 22.89
N ASN A 18 15.26 -8.16 22.76
CA ASN A 18 14.09 -7.89 21.93
C ASN A 18 13.29 -6.70 22.47
N LEU A 19 13.24 -6.51 23.79
CA LEU A 19 12.66 -5.30 24.39
C LEU A 19 13.45 -4.04 24.00
N GLU A 20 14.78 -4.05 24.18
CA GLU A 20 15.66 -2.91 23.84
C GLU A 20 15.69 -2.61 22.33
N HIS A 21 15.42 -3.61 21.50
CA HIS A 21 15.40 -3.49 20.04
C HIS A 21 13.98 -3.27 19.45
N HIS A 22 12.96 -3.10 20.29
CA HIS A 22 11.57 -2.91 19.84
C HIS A 22 11.08 -4.06 18.92
N THR A 23 11.31 -5.31 19.34
CA THR A 23 10.96 -6.55 18.64
C THR A 23 10.31 -7.59 19.57
N SER A 24 10.02 -7.25 20.83
CA SER A 24 9.43 -8.16 21.82
C SER A 24 8.04 -8.67 21.46
N GLN A 25 7.27 -7.90 20.68
CA GLN A 25 5.95 -8.31 20.16
C GLN A 25 6.06 -9.46 19.15
N ALA A 26 7.16 -9.53 18.37
CA ALA A 26 7.32 -10.52 17.32
C ALA A 26 7.79 -11.89 17.83
N SER A 27 8.47 -11.94 18.97
CA SER A 27 8.97 -13.19 19.58
C SER A 27 9.65 -12.91 20.93
N GLN A 28 9.49 -13.83 21.88
CA GLN A 28 10.30 -13.89 23.12
C GLN A 28 11.39 -14.97 23.04
N ASP A 29 11.18 -16.05 22.26
CA ASP A 29 12.11 -17.18 22.21
C ASP A 29 13.29 -16.99 21.25
N ARG A 30 13.05 -16.37 20.09
CA ARG A 30 14.06 -16.08 19.06
C ARG A 30 14.69 -14.71 19.30
N LEU A 31 16.00 -14.60 19.06
CA LEU A 31 16.71 -13.32 19.11
C LEU A 31 16.44 -12.51 17.83
N LEU A 32 15.70 -11.41 17.96
CA LEU A 32 15.37 -10.48 16.87
C LEU A 32 15.93 -9.11 17.22
N VAL A 33 16.89 -8.64 16.45
CA VAL A 33 17.58 -7.38 16.75
C VAL A 33 17.64 -6.49 15.51
N ARG A 34 17.87 -5.20 15.73
CA ARG A 34 17.96 -4.19 14.68
C ARG A 34 19.41 -3.76 14.47
N ARG A 35 19.81 -3.60 13.21
CA ARG A 35 21.19 -3.21 12.85
C ARG A 35 21.60 -1.85 13.44
N GLY A 36 22.90 -1.61 13.59
CA GLY A 36 23.39 -0.35 14.18
C GLY A 36 23.24 -0.23 15.72
N GLN A 37 22.61 -1.20 16.38
CA GLN A 37 22.41 -1.22 17.84
C GLN A 37 23.03 -2.48 18.44
N ALA A 38 23.63 -2.36 19.64
CA ALA A 38 24.29 -3.46 20.33
C ALA A 38 23.27 -4.41 20.97
N PHE A 39 23.51 -5.72 20.88
CA PHE A 39 22.79 -6.74 21.64
C PHE A 39 23.74 -7.49 22.58
N ARG A 40 23.20 -7.99 23.70
CA ARG A 40 23.98 -8.67 24.74
C ARG A 40 23.95 -10.18 24.55
N LEU A 41 25.09 -10.84 24.76
CA LEU A 41 25.15 -12.29 24.93
C LEU A 41 26.17 -12.65 26.02
N THR A 42 26.02 -13.81 26.65
CA THR A 42 26.96 -14.31 27.65
C THR A 42 27.45 -15.69 27.28
N LEU A 43 28.77 -15.83 27.17
CA LEU A 43 29.43 -17.11 26.97
C LEU A 43 29.90 -17.65 28.32
N GLU A 44 29.52 -18.88 28.64
CA GLU A 44 30.04 -19.62 29.78
C GLU A 44 31.10 -20.59 29.27
N LEU A 45 32.37 -20.31 29.58
CA LEU A 45 33.51 -21.12 29.23
C LEU A 45 33.85 -22.11 30.34
N SER A 46 34.45 -23.24 29.99
CA SER A 46 34.90 -24.24 30.96
C SER A 46 36.12 -23.81 31.77
N GLN A 47 36.77 -22.73 31.35
CA GLN A 47 38.01 -22.20 31.90
C GLN A 47 37.95 -20.68 32.01
N ALA A 48 38.87 -20.10 32.79
CA ALA A 48 39.04 -18.66 32.91
C ALA A 48 39.34 -18.01 31.54
N PHE A 49 38.68 -16.89 31.26
CA PHE A 49 38.93 -16.11 30.05
C PHE A 49 40.03 -15.09 30.30
N ASN A 50 41.08 -15.11 29.48
CA ASN A 50 42.13 -14.10 29.50
C ASN A 50 42.39 -13.61 28.08
N GLN A 51 41.91 -12.40 27.79
CA GLN A 51 42.04 -11.73 26.49
C GLN A 51 43.50 -11.58 26.01
N HIS A 52 44.48 -11.52 26.92
CA HIS A 52 45.89 -11.34 26.54
C HIS A 52 46.57 -12.64 26.11
N LEU A 53 46.01 -13.79 26.51
CA LEU A 53 46.57 -15.10 26.21
C LEU A 53 45.87 -15.76 25.03
N HIS A 54 44.55 -15.70 25.02
CA HIS A 54 43.77 -16.38 23.99
C HIS A 54 42.66 -15.49 23.47
N PRO A 55 42.63 -15.27 22.16
CA PRO A 55 41.62 -14.44 21.56
C PRO A 55 40.27 -15.15 21.49
N LEU A 56 39.22 -14.35 21.62
CA LEU A 56 37.85 -14.76 21.32
C LEU A 56 37.43 -14.08 20.03
N THR A 57 37.04 -14.87 19.03
CA THR A 57 36.50 -14.36 17.76
C THR A 57 35.02 -14.76 17.65
N ILE A 58 34.13 -13.82 17.39
CA ILE A 58 32.75 -14.10 16.95
C ILE A 58 32.68 -13.91 15.43
N THR A 59 32.06 -14.86 14.75
CA THR A 59 31.77 -14.80 13.32
C THR A 59 30.26 -14.72 13.13
N ALA A 60 29.79 -13.67 12.46
CA ALA A 60 28.41 -13.50 12.02
C ALA A 60 28.33 -13.74 10.51
N ALA A 61 27.49 -14.68 10.08
CA ALA A 61 27.36 -15.07 8.67
C ALA A 61 25.88 -15.13 8.24
N THR A 62 25.56 -14.59 7.07
CA THR A 62 24.22 -14.67 6.44
C THR A 62 24.30 -15.04 4.97
N GLY A 63 23.20 -15.58 4.44
CA GLY A 63 23.09 -16.04 3.05
C GLY A 63 23.87 -17.33 2.75
N PRO A 64 23.70 -17.90 1.55
CA PRO A 64 24.25 -19.22 1.22
C PRO A 64 25.76 -19.21 0.92
N GLN A 65 26.33 -18.05 0.57
CA GLN A 65 27.78 -17.89 0.36
C GLN A 65 28.28 -16.64 1.10
N PRO A 66 28.45 -16.72 2.44
CA PRO A 66 28.90 -15.61 3.26
C PRO A 66 30.30 -15.10 2.83
N SER A 67 30.47 -13.79 2.72
CA SER A 67 31.74 -13.17 2.35
C SER A 67 31.93 -11.79 2.98
N GLU A 68 33.14 -11.51 3.48
CA GLU A 68 33.52 -10.23 4.08
C GLU A 68 33.48 -9.08 3.06
N THR A 69 33.85 -9.36 1.81
CA THR A 69 33.81 -8.37 0.72
C THR A 69 32.39 -8.06 0.26
N ARG A 70 31.45 -9.00 0.50
CA ARG A 70 30.02 -8.82 0.24
C ARG A 70 29.26 -8.31 1.47
N GLY A 71 29.90 -8.20 2.63
CA GLY A 71 29.27 -7.76 3.88
C GLY A 71 28.33 -8.79 4.50
N THR A 72 28.30 -10.01 3.97
CA THR A 72 27.48 -11.13 4.47
C THR A 72 28.23 -12.02 5.45
N LEU A 73 29.49 -11.71 5.73
CA LEU A 73 30.32 -12.33 6.76
C LEU A 73 31.08 -11.25 7.51
N SER A 74 31.10 -11.32 8.84
CA SER A 74 31.90 -10.43 9.68
C SER A 74 32.57 -11.22 10.78
N ARG A 75 33.86 -10.97 11.02
CA ARG A 75 34.66 -11.60 12.08
C ARG A 75 35.14 -10.52 13.02
N VAL A 76 34.65 -10.56 14.24
CA VAL A 76 35.00 -9.60 15.30
C VAL A 76 35.72 -10.32 16.42
N ARG A 77 36.73 -9.68 17.01
CA ARG A 77 37.66 -10.36 17.92
C ARG A 77 38.06 -9.47 19.09
N ILE A 78 38.24 -10.12 20.25
CA ILE A 78 38.87 -9.54 21.43
C ILE A 78 40.18 -10.30 21.73
N PRO A 79 41.34 -9.61 21.83
CA PRO A 79 41.56 -8.20 21.53
C PRO A 79 41.46 -7.92 20.01
N PRO A 80 41.12 -6.68 19.61
CA PRO A 80 40.98 -6.32 18.20
C PRO A 80 42.30 -6.47 17.44
N LEU A 81 42.21 -6.92 16.18
CA LEU A 81 43.37 -6.97 15.28
C LEU A 81 43.71 -5.56 14.77
N PRO A 82 44.99 -5.28 14.43
CA PRO A 82 45.34 -4.10 13.64
C PRO A 82 44.50 -4.07 12.36
N ALA A 83 44.02 -2.90 11.95
CA ALA A 83 43.14 -2.74 10.80
C ALA A 83 43.76 -3.36 9.53
N SER A 84 43.37 -4.59 9.21
CA SER A 84 43.54 -5.18 7.88
C SER A 84 42.22 -5.07 7.13
N ARG A 85 42.29 -5.10 5.79
CA ARG A 85 41.22 -4.84 4.80
C ARG A 85 39.80 -4.76 5.40
N PRO A 86 39.14 -3.59 5.39
CA PRO A 86 37.84 -3.43 6.03
C PRO A 86 36.80 -4.34 5.37
N ALA A 87 36.12 -5.16 6.17
CA ALA A 87 34.92 -5.86 5.74
C ALA A 87 33.87 -4.83 5.31
N LYS A 88 33.06 -5.16 4.30
CA LYS A 88 32.02 -4.26 3.78
C LYS A 88 30.94 -3.93 4.83
N ALA A 89 30.76 -4.80 5.82
CA ALA A 89 29.94 -4.57 7.00
C ALA A 89 30.70 -5.10 8.24
N ALA A 90 31.40 -4.19 8.93
CA ALA A 90 32.26 -4.54 10.06
C ALA A 90 31.49 -4.47 11.39
N TRP A 91 31.34 -5.61 12.05
CA TRP A 91 30.70 -5.72 13.37
C TRP A 91 31.68 -5.33 14.48
N LYS A 92 31.16 -4.82 15.59
CA LYS A 92 31.93 -4.48 16.79
C LYS A 92 31.57 -5.42 17.95
N MET A 93 32.49 -5.62 18.87
CA MET A 93 32.31 -6.48 20.04
C MET A 93 33.10 -5.91 21.20
N ASP A 94 32.40 -5.70 22.32
CA ASP A 94 32.95 -5.14 23.54
C ASP A 94 32.73 -6.11 24.71
N LEU A 95 33.69 -6.16 25.63
CA LEU A 95 33.52 -6.85 26.92
C LEU A 95 32.70 -5.97 27.84
N ASP A 96 31.68 -6.55 28.45
CA ASP A 96 30.99 -5.89 29.55
C ASP A 96 31.91 -5.85 30.78
N GLY A 97 31.93 -4.70 31.49
CA GLY A 97 32.74 -4.48 32.68
C GLY A 97 32.43 -5.42 33.85
N SER A 98 31.31 -6.14 33.79
CA SER A 98 30.92 -7.22 34.72
C SER A 98 31.63 -8.57 34.46
N SER A 99 32.50 -8.67 33.45
CA SER A 99 33.19 -9.90 33.08
C SER A 99 34.06 -10.48 34.23
N SER A 100 33.71 -11.67 34.69
CA SER A 100 34.49 -12.41 35.69
C SER A 100 35.45 -13.37 35.00
N ALA A 101 36.62 -12.85 34.63
CA ALA A 101 37.69 -13.61 34.00
C ALA A 101 38.02 -14.92 34.75
N SER A 102 37.93 -14.93 36.08
CA SER A 102 38.24 -16.09 36.94
C SER A 102 37.17 -17.19 36.93
N ARG A 103 35.92 -16.90 36.56
CA ARG A 103 34.80 -17.86 36.55
C ARG A 103 34.44 -18.39 35.16
N GLY A 104 35.12 -17.90 34.11
CA GLY A 104 34.82 -18.29 32.73
C GLY A 104 33.52 -17.71 32.18
N VAL A 105 32.90 -16.73 32.86
CA VAL A 105 31.67 -16.07 32.39
C VAL A 105 32.06 -14.80 31.64
N VAL A 106 31.76 -14.75 30.35
CA VAL A 106 32.16 -13.69 29.43
C VAL A 106 30.92 -13.01 28.85
N PRO A 107 30.40 -11.96 29.51
CA PRO A 107 29.37 -11.09 28.96
C PRO A 107 29.96 -10.20 27.85
N LEU A 108 29.23 -10.13 26.73
CA LEU A 108 29.64 -9.46 25.50
C LEU A 108 28.49 -8.58 25.00
N ALA A 109 28.85 -7.40 24.50
CA ALA A 109 27.97 -6.57 23.68
C ALA A 109 28.46 -6.65 22.23
N VAL A 110 27.59 -7.06 21.31
CA VAL A 110 27.92 -7.21 19.89
C VAL A 110 27.07 -6.23 19.08
N THR A 111 27.71 -5.43 18.24
CA THR A 111 27.06 -4.36 17.47
C THR A 111 27.21 -4.60 15.97
N PRO A 112 26.15 -5.04 15.27
CA PRO A 112 26.10 -4.99 13.81
C PRO A 112 26.17 -3.53 13.32
N PRO A 113 26.85 -3.23 12.20
CA PRO A 113 26.85 -1.88 11.63
C PRO A 113 25.46 -1.53 11.06
N ALA A 114 25.16 -0.23 10.96
CA ALA A 114 23.87 0.27 10.47
C ALA A 114 23.60 -0.05 8.98
N ASP A 115 24.59 -0.55 8.25
CA ASP A 115 24.53 -0.96 6.85
C ASP A 115 24.70 -2.49 6.67
N ALA A 116 24.53 -3.26 7.74
CA ALA A 116 24.51 -4.72 7.67
C ALA A 116 23.30 -5.20 6.83
N PRO A 117 23.46 -6.25 6.00
CA PRO A 117 22.33 -6.92 5.36
C PRO A 117 21.29 -7.39 6.36
N VAL A 118 19.99 -7.17 6.08
CA VAL A 118 18.92 -7.78 6.89
C VAL A 118 18.72 -9.25 6.51
N GLY A 119 18.34 -10.08 7.48
CA GLY A 119 18.14 -11.51 7.28
C GLY A 119 18.49 -12.35 8.50
N GLU A 120 18.41 -13.67 8.34
CA GLU A 120 18.88 -14.62 9.35
C GLU A 120 20.42 -14.72 9.33
N TYR A 121 21.03 -14.66 10.50
CA TYR A 121 22.47 -14.85 10.70
C TYR A 121 22.73 -16.05 11.60
N SER A 122 23.78 -16.81 11.27
CA SER A 122 24.42 -17.75 12.18
C SER A 122 25.55 -17.06 12.93
N LEU A 123 25.58 -17.23 14.25
CA LEU A 123 26.66 -16.75 15.12
C LEU A 123 27.51 -17.92 15.59
N THR A 124 28.82 -17.85 15.39
CA THR A 124 29.77 -18.83 15.93
C THR A 124 30.88 -18.13 16.69
N ALA A 125 31.29 -18.68 17.83
CA ALA A 125 32.50 -18.24 18.52
C ALA A 125 33.64 -19.22 18.27
N ALA A 126 34.85 -18.70 18.13
CA ALA A 126 36.08 -19.45 18.09
C ALA A 126 36.98 -19.02 19.25
N PHE A 127 37.41 -20.00 20.05
CA PHE A 127 38.28 -19.79 21.20
C PHE A 127 39.17 -21.03 21.41
N ARG A 128 40.50 -20.83 21.45
CA ARG A 128 41.52 -21.90 21.65
C ARG A 128 41.32 -23.14 20.76
N GLU A 129 41.35 -22.92 19.44
CA GLU A 129 41.17 -23.96 18.40
C GLU A 129 39.79 -24.64 18.36
N GLU A 130 38.93 -24.41 19.35
CA GLU A 130 37.54 -24.85 19.34
C GLU A 130 36.61 -23.78 18.73
N SER A 131 35.54 -24.26 18.11
CA SER A 131 34.46 -23.43 17.60
C SER A 131 33.13 -23.92 18.16
N CYS A 132 32.28 -22.99 18.63
CA CYS A 132 30.95 -23.29 19.14
C CYS A 132 29.88 -22.45 18.41
N LEU A 133 28.74 -23.07 18.15
CA LEU A 133 27.54 -22.37 17.65
C LEU A 133 26.93 -21.59 18.82
N LEU A 134 26.79 -20.28 18.66
CA LEU A 134 26.14 -19.42 19.66
C LEU A 134 24.63 -19.41 19.50
N GLY A 135 24.17 -19.52 18.27
CA GLY A 135 22.75 -19.52 17.91
C GLY A 135 22.50 -18.81 16.60
N ARG A 136 21.24 -18.51 16.35
CA ARG A 136 20.78 -17.71 15.21
C ARG A 136 20.20 -16.39 15.70
N LEU A 137 20.35 -15.35 14.89
CA LEU A 137 19.62 -14.10 15.06
C LEU A 137 18.89 -13.74 13.77
N THR A 138 17.77 -13.03 13.89
CA THR A 138 17.20 -12.29 12.76
C THR A 138 17.58 -10.83 12.92
N LEU A 139 18.25 -10.28 11.90
CA LEU A 139 18.66 -8.88 11.86
C LEU A 139 17.71 -8.08 10.98
N LEU A 140 17.13 -7.01 11.52
CA LEU A 140 16.16 -6.12 10.86
C LEU A 140 16.75 -4.71 10.63
N PHE A 141 16.05 -3.91 9.82
CA PHE A 141 16.32 -2.48 9.70
C PHE A 141 16.03 -1.74 11.01
N ASN A 142 16.71 -0.62 11.24
CA ASN A 142 16.64 0.12 12.49
C ASN A 142 16.21 1.59 12.31
N PRO A 143 14.90 1.88 12.43
CA PRO A 143 14.43 3.26 12.34
C PRO A 143 14.76 4.12 13.58
N TRP A 144 15.30 3.54 14.65
CA TRP A 144 15.82 4.25 15.83
C TRP A 144 17.32 4.59 15.73
N CYS A 145 18.04 4.08 14.73
CA CYS A 145 19.48 4.31 14.58
C CYS A 145 19.75 5.45 13.58
N PRO A 146 20.33 6.61 13.99
CA PRO A 146 20.58 7.76 13.11
C PRO A 146 21.45 7.46 11.87
N ASP A 147 22.31 6.46 11.97
CA ASP A 147 23.20 6.02 10.90
C ASP A 147 22.50 5.08 9.89
N ASP A 148 21.31 4.57 10.21
CA ASP A 148 20.54 3.69 9.33
C ASP A 148 19.86 4.51 8.23
N GLY A 149 19.81 3.94 7.02
CA GLY A 149 19.08 4.51 5.88
C GLY A 149 17.57 4.62 6.10
N VAL A 150 16.98 3.97 7.11
CA VAL A 150 15.55 4.09 7.45
C VAL A 150 15.28 4.89 8.72
N PHE A 151 16.27 5.62 9.24
CA PHE A 151 16.10 6.43 10.44
C PHE A 151 14.95 7.42 10.28
N LEU A 152 14.01 7.39 11.22
CA LEU A 152 12.87 8.30 11.27
C LEU A 152 12.88 8.97 12.64
N GLU A 153 13.16 10.27 12.73
CA GLU A 153 13.49 10.95 13.99
C GLU A 153 12.34 11.01 15.01
N ASP A 154 11.10 11.15 14.54
CA ASP A 154 9.93 11.30 15.39
C ASP A 154 9.46 9.96 15.98
N GLU A 155 9.32 9.90 17.31
CA GLU A 155 8.91 8.68 18.03
C GLU A 155 7.45 8.30 17.77
N GLU A 156 6.58 9.30 17.56
CA GLU A 156 5.16 9.08 17.29
C GLU A 156 4.96 8.48 15.88
N GLU A 157 5.75 8.95 14.92
CA GLU A 157 5.81 8.40 13.57
C GLU A 157 6.41 7.00 13.56
N ARG A 158 7.47 6.72 14.34
CA ARG A 158 7.99 5.34 14.51
C ARG A 158 6.93 4.42 15.10
N ALA A 159 6.19 4.88 16.10
CA ALA A 159 5.08 4.12 16.67
C ALA A 159 4.00 3.83 15.63
N GLU A 160 3.59 4.79 14.81
CA GLU A 160 2.55 4.62 13.78
C GLU A 160 3.01 3.78 12.57
N TYR A 161 4.22 4.00 12.08
CA TYR A 161 4.67 3.48 10.79
C TYR A 161 5.52 2.21 10.91
N VAL A 162 5.84 1.75 12.12
CA VAL A 162 6.56 0.50 12.37
C VAL A 162 5.81 -0.39 13.35
N MET A 163 5.38 0.16 14.50
CA MET A 163 4.85 -0.64 15.61
C MET A 163 3.34 -0.84 15.56
N ASN A 164 2.57 0.10 15.01
CA ASN A 164 1.11 -0.02 14.98
C ASN A 164 0.66 -1.10 13.97
N GLU A 165 -0.20 -2.01 14.41
CA GLU A 165 -0.77 -3.09 13.57
C GLU A 165 -2.17 -2.75 13.05
N ASP A 166 -2.82 -1.69 13.56
CA ASP A 166 -4.13 -1.22 13.09
C ASP A 166 -4.00 -0.14 12.01
N GLY A 167 -4.42 -0.50 10.81
CA GLY A 167 -4.43 0.33 9.61
C GLY A 167 -5.81 0.87 9.23
N VAL A 168 -5.79 1.94 8.44
CA VAL A 168 -6.99 2.50 7.80
C VAL A 168 -6.71 2.67 6.32
N ILE A 169 -7.58 2.09 5.49
CA ILE A 169 -7.56 2.20 4.04
C ILE A 169 -8.68 3.12 3.60
N TYR A 170 -8.38 4.14 2.81
CA TYR A 170 -9.39 5.02 2.22
C TYR A 170 -9.84 4.46 0.86
N LYS A 171 -11.15 4.49 0.60
CA LYS A 171 -11.77 3.94 -0.61
C LYS A 171 -12.97 4.78 -1.04
N GLY A 172 -13.52 4.48 -2.20
CA GLY A 172 -14.74 5.10 -2.73
C GLY A 172 -14.41 6.09 -3.85
N SER A 173 -14.87 7.34 -3.73
CA SER A 173 -14.55 8.40 -4.69
C SER A 173 -14.13 9.66 -3.97
N TYR A 174 -13.53 10.59 -4.71
CA TYR A 174 -13.09 11.87 -4.16
C TYR A 174 -14.23 12.68 -3.51
N ASN A 175 -15.48 12.48 -3.94
CA ASN A 175 -16.66 13.11 -3.33
C ASN A 175 -17.17 12.37 -2.07
N TYR A 176 -16.91 11.07 -1.97
CA TYR A 176 -17.39 10.20 -0.90
C TYR A 176 -16.28 9.26 -0.45
N ILE A 177 -15.34 9.83 0.29
CA ILE A 177 -14.23 9.07 0.88
C ILE A 177 -14.79 8.27 2.05
N SER A 178 -14.70 6.95 1.93
CA SER A 178 -14.98 5.99 2.99
C SER A 178 -13.68 5.40 3.52
N SER A 179 -13.72 4.81 4.70
CA SER A 179 -12.56 4.12 5.27
C SER A 179 -12.92 2.69 5.65
N THR A 180 -11.93 1.81 5.56
CA THR A 180 -12.00 0.42 6.03
C THR A 180 -10.81 0.17 6.94
N ARG A 181 -11.04 -0.51 8.06
CA ARG A 181 -9.95 -0.98 8.95
C ARG A 181 -9.16 -2.09 8.27
N TRP A 182 -7.89 -2.20 8.61
CA TRP A 182 -7.04 -3.27 8.13
C TRP A 182 -6.08 -3.72 9.22
N ASP A 183 -6.04 -5.01 9.47
CA ASP A 183 -5.14 -5.63 10.43
C ASP A 183 -3.83 -6.02 9.74
N TYR A 184 -2.75 -5.29 10.01
CA TYR A 184 -1.47 -5.59 9.38
C TYR A 184 -0.85 -6.89 9.93
N GLY A 185 -1.04 -7.20 11.22
CA GLY A 185 -0.52 -8.40 11.88
C GLY A 185 0.96 -8.68 11.59
N GLN A 186 1.81 -7.64 11.63
CA GLN A 186 3.23 -7.80 11.33
C GLN A 186 4.01 -8.53 12.42
N PHE A 187 3.46 -8.61 13.65
CA PHE A 187 4.09 -9.31 14.77
C PHE A 187 3.44 -10.66 15.11
N GLU A 188 2.41 -11.05 14.36
CA GLU A 188 1.78 -12.36 14.45
C GLU A 188 2.76 -13.52 14.19
N ASP A 189 2.40 -14.70 14.71
CA ASP A 189 3.24 -15.89 14.64
C ASP A 189 3.71 -16.22 13.22
N SER A 190 4.93 -16.73 13.07
CA SER A 190 5.56 -17.09 11.78
C SER A 190 5.92 -15.90 10.87
N MET A 191 5.61 -14.64 11.21
CA MET A 191 5.96 -13.49 10.36
C MET A 191 7.46 -13.38 10.05
N VAL A 192 8.31 -13.79 10.99
CA VAL A 192 9.77 -13.90 10.76
C VAL A 192 10.07 -14.81 9.58
N ASP A 193 9.51 -16.01 9.58
CA ASP A 193 9.81 -17.02 8.56
C ASP A 193 9.15 -16.67 7.24
N ILE A 194 7.95 -16.09 7.28
CA ILE A 194 7.22 -15.64 6.09
C ILE A 194 7.98 -14.52 5.37
N CYS A 195 8.39 -13.46 6.07
CA CYS A 195 9.08 -12.33 5.45
C CYS A 195 10.48 -12.69 4.94
N LEU A 196 11.22 -13.55 5.66
CA LEU A 196 12.50 -14.06 5.16
C LEU A 196 12.30 -14.95 3.92
N LYS A 197 11.30 -15.83 3.94
CA LYS A 197 10.95 -16.67 2.79
C LYS A 197 10.53 -15.85 1.59
N LEU A 198 9.81 -14.75 1.79
CA LEU A 198 9.41 -13.81 0.73
C LEU A 198 10.62 -13.26 -0.02
N LEU A 199 11.68 -12.85 0.69
CA LEU A 199 12.92 -12.37 0.06
C LEU A 199 13.64 -13.49 -0.71
N ASP A 200 13.69 -14.70 -0.14
CA ASP A 200 14.34 -15.87 -0.76
C ASP A 200 13.60 -16.41 -1.99
N MET A 201 12.30 -16.11 -2.12
CA MET A 201 11.49 -16.54 -3.27
C MET A 201 11.58 -15.58 -4.47
N SER A 202 12.24 -14.44 -4.32
CA SER A 202 12.42 -13.45 -5.40
C SER A 202 13.22 -13.97 -6.59
N HIS A 203 12.89 -13.47 -7.78
CA HIS A 203 13.67 -13.77 -8.98
C HIS A 203 15.17 -13.45 -8.81
N LYS A 204 15.49 -12.34 -8.14
CA LYS A 204 16.87 -11.94 -7.87
C LYS A 204 17.61 -12.95 -6.99
N HIS A 205 16.95 -13.48 -5.97
CA HIS A 205 17.51 -14.53 -5.14
C HIS A 205 17.69 -15.83 -5.92
N LYS A 206 16.72 -16.24 -6.73
CA LYS A 206 16.84 -17.43 -7.58
C LYS A 206 18.00 -17.32 -8.59
N GLN A 207 18.25 -16.13 -9.13
CA GLN A 207 19.35 -15.88 -10.07
C GLN A 207 20.73 -15.91 -9.41
N ASP A 208 20.93 -15.13 -8.34
CA ASP A 208 22.19 -15.07 -7.60
C ASP A 208 21.91 -14.80 -6.12
N PRO A 209 21.70 -15.87 -5.33
CA PRO A 209 21.27 -15.71 -3.95
C PRO A 209 22.35 -15.09 -3.05
N ALA A 210 23.62 -15.17 -3.46
CA ALA A 210 24.72 -14.58 -2.71
C ALA A 210 24.84 -13.06 -2.99
N LYS A 211 24.53 -12.60 -4.20
CA LYS A 211 24.41 -11.18 -4.52
C LYS A 211 23.15 -10.57 -3.91
N ASP A 212 22.03 -11.27 -3.97
CA ASP A 212 20.78 -10.84 -3.32
C ASP A 212 20.97 -10.67 -1.81
N ALA A 213 21.53 -11.66 -1.11
CA ALA A 213 21.80 -11.56 0.33
C ALA A 213 22.72 -10.37 0.68
N SER A 214 23.68 -10.03 -0.17
CA SER A 214 24.52 -8.82 0.00
C SER A 214 23.75 -7.52 -0.20
N ALA A 215 22.81 -7.50 -1.14
CA ALA A 215 22.02 -6.32 -1.51
C ALA A 215 20.91 -6.00 -0.50
N ARG A 216 20.48 -6.97 0.33
CA ARG A 216 19.54 -6.78 1.45
C ARG A 216 20.01 -5.78 2.52
N ARG A 217 21.21 -5.18 2.40
CA ARG A 217 21.64 -4.02 3.20
C ARG A 217 20.94 -2.72 2.84
N ASP A 218 20.35 -2.64 1.67
CA ASP A 218 19.81 -1.41 1.12
C ASP A 218 18.27 -1.45 1.16
N PRO A 219 17.60 -0.52 1.89
CA PRO A 219 16.14 -0.47 1.94
C PRO A 219 15.52 -0.21 0.56
N VAL A 220 16.22 0.51 -0.33
CA VAL A 220 15.79 0.74 -1.73
C VAL A 220 15.68 -0.59 -2.47
N TYR A 221 16.70 -1.46 -2.30
CA TYR A 221 16.72 -2.78 -2.90
C TYR A 221 15.62 -3.68 -2.34
N VAL A 222 15.49 -3.74 -1.00
CA VAL A 222 14.50 -4.59 -0.33
C VAL A 222 13.08 -4.15 -0.69
N GLY A 223 12.78 -2.85 -0.64
CA GLY A 223 11.47 -2.33 -1.03
C GLY A 223 11.10 -2.72 -2.47
N ARG A 224 12.05 -2.61 -3.41
CA ARG A 224 11.83 -3.01 -4.81
C ARG A 224 11.66 -4.52 -4.99
N VAL A 225 12.34 -5.35 -4.18
CA VAL A 225 12.11 -6.80 -4.19
C VAL A 225 10.71 -7.13 -3.68
N LEU A 226 10.26 -6.45 -2.62
CA LEU A 226 8.92 -6.62 -2.09
C LEU A 226 7.85 -6.20 -3.09
N SER A 227 7.97 -5.05 -3.76
CA SER A 227 6.96 -4.63 -4.75
C SER A 227 6.77 -5.65 -5.88
N ALA A 228 7.85 -6.37 -6.27
CA ALA A 228 7.76 -7.49 -7.21
C ALA A 228 7.11 -8.74 -6.58
N MET A 229 7.50 -9.10 -5.36
CA MET A 229 7.11 -10.37 -4.74
C MET A 229 5.68 -10.41 -4.20
N ILE A 230 5.05 -9.25 -4.03
CA ILE A 230 3.70 -9.18 -3.49
C ILE A 230 2.65 -9.57 -4.54
N ASN A 231 2.89 -9.30 -5.82
CA ASN A 231 2.08 -9.83 -6.93
C ASN A 231 2.69 -11.12 -7.50
N SER A 232 1.88 -11.92 -8.20
CA SER A 232 2.28 -13.23 -8.73
C SER A 232 2.48 -13.28 -10.25
N ASP A 233 2.63 -12.14 -10.92
CA ASP A 233 2.56 -12.09 -12.39
C ASP A 233 3.85 -12.58 -13.05
N ASP A 234 5.02 -12.26 -12.49
CA ASP A 234 6.32 -12.76 -12.98
C ASP A 234 6.96 -13.80 -12.05
N ASP A 235 6.74 -13.67 -10.74
CA ASP A 235 7.26 -14.55 -9.70
C ASP A 235 6.14 -15.43 -9.09
N HIS A 236 6.51 -16.48 -8.37
CA HIS A 236 5.60 -17.18 -7.45
C HIS A 236 5.31 -16.31 -6.19
N GLY A 237 4.91 -15.07 -6.42
CA GLY A 237 4.64 -14.08 -5.39
C GLY A 237 3.34 -14.33 -4.64
N VAL A 238 2.97 -13.39 -3.77
CA VAL A 238 1.96 -13.63 -2.72
C VAL A 238 0.54 -13.70 -3.29
N LEU A 239 0.13 -12.72 -4.09
CA LEU A 239 -1.26 -12.52 -4.47
C LEU A 239 -1.48 -12.61 -5.99
N GLU A 240 -2.55 -13.30 -6.39
CA GLU A 240 -3.07 -13.27 -7.76
C GLU A 240 -4.12 -12.16 -7.90
N GLY A 241 -3.91 -11.24 -8.84
CA GLY A 241 -4.79 -10.12 -9.10
C GLY A 241 -6.06 -10.51 -9.84
N ARG A 242 -7.22 -9.96 -9.43
CA ARG A 242 -8.47 -10.09 -10.21
C ARG A 242 -9.37 -8.88 -10.01
N TRP A 243 -9.67 -8.19 -11.12
CA TRP A 243 -10.51 -6.98 -11.16
C TRP A 243 -11.89 -7.20 -11.77
N SER A 244 -12.17 -8.39 -12.30
CA SER A 244 -13.46 -8.71 -12.93
C SER A 244 -13.81 -10.20 -12.91
N GLY A 245 -15.06 -10.51 -13.27
CA GLY A 245 -15.57 -11.87 -13.33
C GLY A 245 -15.84 -12.48 -11.95
N HIS A 246 -16.01 -13.81 -11.92
CA HIS A 246 -16.25 -14.55 -10.69
C HIS A 246 -14.94 -14.83 -9.95
N TYR A 247 -14.96 -14.73 -8.62
CA TYR A 247 -13.82 -15.03 -7.74
C TYR A 247 -13.75 -16.51 -7.33
N PHE A 248 -14.11 -17.42 -8.24
CA PHE A 248 -14.12 -18.86 -7.96
C PHE A 248 -12.72 -19.37 -7.59
N GLY A 249 -12.65 -20.24 -6.58
CA GLY A 249 -11.40 -20.82 -6.09
C GLY A 249 -10.55 -19.88 -5.23
N GLY A 250 -11.07 -18.70 -4.88
CA GLY A 250 -10.39 -17.72 -4.03
C GLY A 250 -11.35 -16.91 -3.16
N THR A 251 -10.80 -15.90 -2.51
CA THR A 251 -11.51 -14.93 -1.68
C THR A 251 -11.80 -13.67 -2.48
N LEU A 252 -13.01 -13.10 -2.34
CA LEU A 252 -13.35 -11.79 -2.88
C LEU A 252 -12.42 -10.73 -2.26
N PRO A 253 -11.73 -9.87 -3.02
CA PRO A 253 -10.74 -8.93 -2.47
C PRO A 253 -11.26 -8.01 -1.35
N SER A 254 -12.55 -7.68 -1.35
CA SER A 254 -13.20 -6.86 -0.31
C SER A 254 -13.55 -7.62 0.98
N HIS A 255 -13.44 -8.96 1.00
CA HIS A 255 -13.62 -9.76 2.22
C HIS A 255 -12.36 -9.84 3.07
N TRP A 256 -11.18 -9.57 2.50
CA TRP A 256 -9.96 -9.49 3.29
C TRP A 256 -10.05 -8.29 4.25
N ASN A 257 -9.63 -8.53 5.49
CA ASN A 257 -9.58 -7.54 6.56
C ASN A 257 -8.19 -7.47 7.23
N GLY A 258 -7.23 -8.28 6.78
CA GLY A 258 -5.88 -8.27 7.30
C GLY A 258 -4.86 -8.98 6.41
N SER A 259 -3.58 -8.65 6.61
CA SER A 259 -2.47 -9.13 5.80
C SER A 259 -1.93 -10.49 6.28
N HIS A 260 -1.91 -10.72 7.60
CA HIS A 260 -1.33 -11.93 8.18
C HIS A 260 -1.97 -13.21 7.61
N ALA A 261 -3.31 -13.26 7.54
CA ALA A 261 -4.03 -14.41 7.00
C ALA A 261 -3.66 -14.73 5.53
N ILE A 262 -3.39 -13.70 4.71
CA ILE A 262 -2.96 -13.85 3.32
C ILE A 262 -1.53 -14.41 3.28
N LEU A 263 -0.61 -13.77 4.01
CA LEU A 263 0.79 -14.14 4.08
C LEU A 263 1.01 -15.56 4.62
N LYS A 264 0.29 -15.92 5.67
CA LYS A 264 0.30 -17.26 6.26
C LYS A 264 -0.24 -18.29 5.28
N LYS A 265 -1.35 -18.01 4.58
CA LYS A 265 -1.89 -18.92 3.56
C LYS A 265 -0.92 -19.14 2.40
N TRP A 266 -0.24 -18.08 1.95
CA TRP A 266 0.81 -18.20 0.93
C TRP A 266 1.94 -19.11 1.43
N TYR A 267 2.44 -18.89 2.65
CA TYR A 267 3.53 -19.68 3.23
C TYR A 267 3.16 -21.16 3.43
N ASP A 268 2.01 -21.44 4.06
CA ASP A 268 1.53 -22.80 4.38
C ASP A 268 1.22 -23.62 3.11
N SER A 269 0.87 -22.94 2.01
CA SER A 269 0.62 -23.59 0.71
C SER A 269 1.88 -23.95 -0.08
N GLY A 270 3.08 -23.71 0.49
CA GLY A 270 4.34 -23.89 -0.21
C GLY A 270 4.63 -22.76 -1.21
N CYS A 271 4.25 -21.53 -0.85
CA CYS A 271 4.40 -20.31 -1.67
C CYS A 271 3.57 -20.31 -2.97
N LEU A 272 2.36 -20.88 -2.94
CA LEU A 272 1.43 -20.77 -4.06
C LEU A 272 0.66 -19.43 -3.98
N PRO A 273 0.40 -18.75 -5.11
CA PRO A 273 -0.34 -17.49 -5.12
C PRO A 273 -1.71 -17.58 -4.46
N VAL A 274 -2.00 -16.62 -3.58
CA VAL A 274 -3.27 -16.48 -2.88
C VAL A 274 -4.26 -15.74 -3.75
N LYS A 275 -5.39 -16.38 -4.00
CA LYS A 275 -6.51 -15.84 -4.78
C LYS A 275 -7.54 -15.18 -3.85
N TYR A 276 -7.97 -13.93 -4.03
CA TYR A 276 -7.53 -12.91 -4.98
C TYR A 276 -7.22 -11.59 -4.28
N GLY A 277 -6.43 -10.73 -4.94
CA GLY A 277 -6.12 -9.37 -4.48
C GLY A 277 -6.52 -8.28 -5.48
N GLN A 278 -6.66 -7.05 -4.98
CA GLN A 278 -6.77 -5.78 -5.71
C GLN A 278 -5.82 -4.76 -5.05
N CYS A 279 -5.65 -3.56 -5.62
CA CYS A 279 -4.58 -2.61 -5.24
C CYS A 279 -4.43 -2.42 -3.73
N TRP A 280 -5.51 -2.17 -2.99
CA TRP A 280 -5.45 -1.99 -1.54
C TRP A 280 -5.00 -3.24 -0.78
N VAL A 281 -5.31 -4.43 -1.29
CA VAL A 281 -4.87 -5.71 -0.69
C VAL A 281 -3.38 -5.88 -0.91
N PHE A 282 -2.89 -5.63 -2.14
CA PHE A 282 -1.46 -5.68 -2.43
C PHE A 282 -0.68 -4.69 -1.57
N ALA A 283 -1.12 -3.42 -1.54
CA ALA A 283 -0.49 -2.38 -0.74
C ALA A 283 -0.47 -2.73 0.75
N ALA A 284 -1.57 -3.21 1.31
CA ALA A 284 -1.64 -3.54 2.73
C ALA A 284 -0.75 -4.74 3.12
N VAL A 285 -0.67 -5.76 2.27
CA VAL A 285 0.25 -6.90 2.47
C VAL A 285 1.71 -6.45 2.37
N MET A 286 2.03 -5.56 1.42
CA MET A 286 3.37 -4.99 1.31
C MET A 286 3.73 -4.15 2.54
N CYS A 287 2.79 -3.35 3.05
CA CYS A 287 2.99 -2.54 4.24
C CYS A 287 3.34 -3.41 5.46
N SER A 288 2.61 -4.50 5.70
CA SER A 288 2.94 -5.46 6.77
C SER A 288 4.36 -6.02 6.66
N ALA A 289 4.78 -6.43 5.46
CA ALA A 289 6.12 -6.97 5.24
C ALA A 289 7.22 -5.90 5.44
N MET A 290 6.99 -4.67 4.99
CA MET A 290 7.91 -3.55 5.19
C MET A 290 8.05 -3.17 6.67
N ARG A 291 6.92 -3.07 7.39
CA ARG A 291 6.88 -2.77 8.84
C ARG A 291 7.61 -3.85 9.63
N PHE A 292 7.34 -5.12 9.35
CA PHE A 292 8.03 -6.24 9.98
C PHE A 292 9.55 -6.14 9.80
N LEU A 293 10.01 -5.88 8.56
CA LEU A 293 11.44 -5.77 8.26
C LEU A 293 12.10 -4.53 8.89
N GLY A 294 11.31 -3.60 9.44
CA GLY A 294 11.76 -2.38 10.10
C GLY A 294 11.87 -1.17 9.19
N ILE A 295 11.26 -1.20 8.00
CA ILE A 295 11.17 -0.04 7.11
C ILE A 295 9.86 0.70 7.47
N PRO A 296 9.90 1.95 7.99
CA PRO A 296 8.68 2.69 8.29
C PRO A 296 7.84 2.84 7.03
N CYS A 297 6.57 2.47 7.11
CA CYS A 297 5.72 2.34 5.94
C CYS A 297 4.26 2.73 6.23
N ARG A 298 3.64 3.43 5.27
CA ARG A 298 2.22 3.81 5.32
C ARG A 298 1.49 3.55 4.01
N LEU A 299 0.19 3.29 4.10
CA LEU A 299 -0.68 3.20 2.93
C LEU A 299 -1.05 4.59 2.43
N VAL A 300 -1.10 4.73 1.11
CA VAL A 300 -1.53 5.97 0.45
C VAL A 300 -2.62 5.64 -0.56
N THR A 301 -3.72 6.37 -0.50
CA THR A 301 -4.81 6.29 -1.48
C THR A 301 -4.83 7.54 -2.33
N ASN A 302 -4.75 7.38 -3.64
CA ASN A 302 -4.94 8.44 -4.62
C ASN A 302 -6.32 8.33 -5.28
N PHE A 303 -7.16 9.37 -5.19
CA PHE A 303 -8.46 9.37 -5.86
C PHE A 303 -8.36 9.95 -7.26
N ARG A 304 -9.21 9.46 -8.18
CA ARG A 304 -9.09 9.75 -9.62
C ARG A 304 -7.67 9.41 -10.13
N SER A 305 -7.12 8.26 -9.75
CA SER A 305 -5.76 7.85 -10.13
C SER A 305 -5.74 7.48 -11.60
N ALA A 306 -4.87 8.13 -12.36
CA ALA A 306 -4.70 7.80 -13.76
C ALA A 306 -3.82 6.56 -13.93
N HIS A 307 -4.04 5.85 -15.03
CA HIS A 307 -3.20 4.77 -15.51
C HIS A 307 -2.89 5.07 -16.98
N ASP A 308 -1.73 5.69 -17.19
CA ASP A 308 -1.15 5.99 -18.50
C ASP A 308 -0.39 4.75 -18.99
N THR A 309 -0.79 4.24 -20.15
CA THR A 309 -0.26 2.99 -20.72
C THR A 309 0.80 3.18 -21.79
N ASP A 310 1.04 4.41 -22.24
CA ASP A 310 2.01 4.71 -23.31
C ASP A 310 3.15 5.64 -22.87
N GLY A 311 3.12 6.11 -21.62
CA GLY A 311 4.15 6.97 -21.04
C GLY A 311 4.12 8.38 -21.62
N SER A 312 3.01 8.80 -22.21
CA SER A 312 2.80 10.15 -22.75
C SER A 312 2.64 11.22 -21.67
N LEU A 313 2.51 10.83 -20.40
CA LEU A 313 2.11 11.66 -19.26
C LEU A 313 0.77 12.37 -19.51
N THR A 314 -0.07 11.82 -20.38
CA THR A 314 -1.41 12.29 -20.72
C THR A 314 -2.39 11.14 -20.68
N VAL A 315 -3.65 11.42 -20.34
CA VAL A 315 -4.71 10.41 -20.36
C VAL A 315 -5.81 10.87 -21.30
N ASP A 316 -6.13 10.04 -22.28
CA ASP A 316 -7.19 10.31 -23.24
C ASP A 316 -8.45 9.47 -22.92
N GLU A 317 -9.61 10.13 -22.77
CA GLU A 317 -10.93 9.48 -22.73
C GLU A 317 -11.67 9.71 -24.07
N PHE A 318 -12.10 8.63 -24.72
CA PHE A 318 -12.78 8.69 -26.02
C PHE A 318 -14.28 8.51 -25.89
N TYR A 319 -15.05 9.35 -26.59
CA TYR A 319 -16.51 9.27 -26.65
C TYR A 319 -17.00 9.20 -28.10
N ALA A 320 -18.15 8.59 -28.34
CA ALA A 320 -18.84 8.69 -29.62
C ALA A 320 -19.34 10.12 -29.85
N ASP A 321 -19.42 10.52 -31.12
CA ASP A 321 -20.03 11.77 -31.57
C ASP A 321 -21.58 11.75 -31.50
N TYR A 322 -22.19 10.58 -31.32
CA TYR A 322 -23.63 10.41 -31.11
C TYR A 322 -23.91 9.50 -29.90
N GLY A 323 -24.79 9.97 -29.00
CA GLY A 323 -25.16 9.23 -27.80
C GLY A 323 -24.00 9.11 -26.82
N VAL A 324 -24.33 9.11 -25.53
CA VAL A 324 -23.33 9.07 -24.44
C VAL A 324 -22.67 7.69 -24.37
N ARG A 325 -21.76 7.40 -25.30
CA ARG A 325 -21.06 6.12 -25.38
C ARG A 325 -19.56 6.33 -25.31
N GLU A 326 -18.99 5.94 -24.18
CA GLU A 326 -17.55 5.79 -24.00
C GLU A 326 -17.03 4.75 -25.02
N LYS A 327 -15.94 5.09 -25.70
CA LYS A 327 -15.19 4.18 -26.56
C LYS A 327 -14.02 3.61 -25.75
N PRO A 328 -13.56 2.39 -26.05
CA PRO A 328 -12.38 1.83 -25.39
C PRO A 328 -11.19 2.79 -25.49
N SER A 329 -10.57 3.08 -24.36
CA SER A 329 -9.27 3.74 -24.26
C SER A 329 -8.27 2.73 -23.66
N PRO A 330 -7.00 2.73 -24.10
CA PRO A 330 -5.97 1.99 -23.41
C PRO A 330 -5.68 2.60 -22.02
N ASP A 331 -5.84 3.92 -21.87
CA ASP A 331 -5.71 4.59 -20.58
C ASP A 331 -6.99 4.49 -19.76
N SER A 332 -6.84 4.59 -18.43
CA SER A 332 -7.99 4.61 -17.52
C SER A 332 -7.77 5.57 -16.37
N VAL A 333 -8.87 6.11 -15.83
CA VAL A 333 -8.84 6.84 -14.56
C VAL A 333 -9.64 6.04 -13.54
N TRP A 334 -8.93 5.45 -12.60
CA TRP A 334 -9.48 4.66 -11.52
C TRP A 334 -10.16 5.58 -10.50
N ASN A 335 -11.23 5.11 -9.87
CA ASN A 335 -11.91 5.90 -8.82
C ASN A 335 -10.94 6.22 -7.68
N PHE A 336 -10.16 5.22 -7.31
CA PHE A 336 -9.03 5.32 -6.41
C PHE A 336 -8.02 4.23 -6.73
N HIS A 337 -6.77 4.47 -6.34
CA HIS A 337 -5.69 3.50 -6.35
C HIS A 337 -4.93 3.58 -5.04
N VAL A 338 -4.34 2.47 -4.61
CA VAL A 338 -3.67 2.37 -3.30
C VAL A 338 -2.28 1.77 -3.49
N TRP A 339 -1.27 2.45 -2.98
CA TRP A 339 0.12 2.02 -2.92
C TRP A 339 0.68 2.20 -1.50
N VAL A 340 1.99 1.96 -1.31
CA VAL A 340 2.69 2.26 -0.06
C VAL A 340 3.74 3.35 -0.24
N GLU A 341 3.97 4.12 0.82
CA GLU A 341 5.18 4.91 0.96
C GLU A 341 6.10 4.25 1.99
N GLY A 342 7.37 4.06 1.63
CA GLY A 342 8.43 3.64 2.55
C GLY A 342 9.36 4.79 2.87
N TRP A 343 9.67 5.00 4.14
CA TRP A 343 10.63 6.02 4.58
C TRP A 343 12.06 5.49 4.47
N MET A 344 12.88 6.13 3.64
CA MET A 344 14.29 5.78 3.48
C MET A 344 15.12 6.89 2.84
N ARG A 345 16.43 6.86 3.05
CA ARG A 345 17.41 7.66 2.32
C ARG A 345 17.61 7.15 0.88
N ARG A 346 18.00 8.06 -0.02
CA ARG A 346 18.25 7.85 -1.45
C ARG A 346 19.64 8.32 -1.88
N PRO A 347 20.72 7.77 -1.29
CA PRO A 347 22.10 8.11 -1.68
C PRO A 347 22.43 7.71 -3.14
N ASP A 348 21.56 6.95 -3.80
CA ASP A 348 21.64 6.61 -5.21
C ASP A 348 21.13 7.71 -6.15
N LEU A 349 20.40 8.70 -5.64
CA LEU A 349 19.85 9.83 -6.40
C LEU A 349 20.68 11.09 -6.23
N ASP A 350 21.00 11.45 -4.99
CA ASP A 350 21.76 12.65 -4.66
C ASP A 350 22.57 12.45 -3.37
N ALA A 351 23.56 13.32 -3.15
CA ALA A 351 24.48 13.19 -2.01
C ALA A 351 24.05 14.04 -0.80
N ASP A 352 23.18 15.03 -1.01
CA ASP A 352 22.73 16.01 -0.03
C ASP A 352 21.44 15.60 0.70
N GLY A 353 20.80 14.50 0.28
CA GLY A 353 19.58 13.95 0.87
C GLY A 353 18.31 14.65 0.40
N THR A 354 18.36 15.41 -0.70
CA THR A 354 17.21 16.11 -1.29
C THR A 354 16.05 15.15 -1.59
N TYR A 355 16.33 13.91 -2.01
CA TYR A 355 15.31 12.92 -2.34
C TYR A 355 15.06 11.86 -1.24
N ASP A 356 15.65 12.05 -0.05
CA ASP A 356 15.38 11.23 1.13
C ASP A 356 13.93 11.39 1.60
N GLY A 357 13.48 10.48 2.47
CA GLY A 357 12.15 10.52 3.08
C GLY A 357 11.18 9.54 2.42
N TRP A 358 9.95 9.97 2.15
CA TRP A 358 8.91 9.09 1.61
C TRP A 358 9.16 8.70 0.16
N GLN A 359 9.13 7.39 -0.10
CA GLN A 359 9.29 6.81 -1.43
C GLN A 359 8.06 5.98 -1.80
N VAL A 360 7.46 6.25 -2.95
CA VAL A 360 6.34 5.47 -3.51
C VAL A 360 6.83 4.10 -3.95
N LEU A 361 6.20 3.04 -3.45
CA LEU A 361 6.29 1.70 -4.01
C LEU A 361 4.89 1.17 -4.26
N ASP A 362 4.66 0.67 -5.47
CA ASP A 362 3.38 0.09 -5.83
C ASP A 362 3.54 -1.41 -6.14
N PRO A 363 2.98 -2.31 -5.31
CA PRO A 363 2.99 -3.74 -5.56
C PRO A 363 1.93 -4.20 -6.57
N THR A 364 1.05 -3.32 -7.03
CA THR A 364 -0.01 -3.65 -7.99
C THR A 364 0.62 -3.87 -9.38
N PRO A 365 0.34 -5.01 -10.06
CA PRO A 365 0.93 -5.30 -11.37
C PRO A 365 0.21 -4.50 -12.46
N GLN A 366 0.52 -3.21 -12.55
CA GLN A 366 -0.01 -2.28 -13.55
C GLN A 366 0.90 -2.24 -14.78
N GLU A 367 2.14 -1.81 -14.58
CA GLU A 367 3.13 -1.69 -15.66
C GLU A 367 4.42 -2.43 -15.32
N LYS A 368 5.10 -2.92 -16.36
CA LYS A 368 6.43 -3.49 -16.23
C LYS A 368 7.45 -2.35 -16.15
N SER A 369 8.27 -2.33 -15.10
CA SER A 369 9.31 -1.31 -14.98
C SER A 369 10.30 -1.41 -16.13
N GLY A 370 10.50 -0.29 -16.84
CA GLY A 370 11.26 -0.22 -18.10
C GLY A 370 12.72 -0.68 -18.00
N GLY A 371 13.31 -0.70 -16.80
CA GLY A 371 14.68 -1.17 -16.57
C GLY A 371 14.81 -2.68 -16.34
N THR A 372 13.73 -3.36 -15.93
CA THR A 372 13.77 -4.78 -15.54
C THR A 372 12.80 -5.67 -16.31
N GLY A 373 11.75 -5.13 -16.91
CA GLY A 373 10.69 -5.91 -17.58
C GLY A 373 9.86 -6.77 -16.62
N VAL A 374 9.87 -6.41 -15.34
CA VAL A 374 9.20 -7.10 -14.21
C VAL A 374 8.12 -6.16 -13.66
N PHE A 375 6.97 -6.71 -13.27
CA PHE A 375 5.89 -6.05 -12.55
C PHE A 375 6.32 -5.67 -11.12
N CYS A 376 7.06 -4.58 -11.05
CA CYS A 376 7.46 -3.90 -9.83
C CYS A 376 7.47 -2.40 -10.10
N CYS A 377 7.07 -1.61 -9.12
CA CYS A 377 7.11 -0.15 -9.21
C CYS A 377 7.82 0.42 -7.98
N GLY A 378 8.64 1.45 -8.21
CA GLY A 378 9.35 2.19 -7.18
C GLY A 378 10.64 1.52 -6.68
N PRO A 379 11.32 2.11 -5.69
CA PRO A 379 10.93 3.31 -4.94
C PRO A 379 11.12 4.62 -5.73
N ALA A 380 10.04 5.39 -5.89
CA ALA A 380 10.06 6.74 -6.49
C ALA A 380 10.01 7.80 -5.39
N SER A 381 10.93 8.76 -5.37
CA SER A 381 10.92 9.81 -4.33
C SER A 381 9.71 10.72 -4.50
N VAL A 382 8.90 10.87 -3.44
CA VAL A 382 7.72 11.76 -3.45
C VAL A 382 8.14 13.20 -3.75
N GLU A 383 9.30 13.63 -3.25
CA GLU A 383 9.86 14.95 -3.54
C GLU A 383 10.24 15.11 -5.03
N ALA A 384 10.79 14.06 -5.66
CA ALA A 384 11.06 14.08 -7.10
C ALA A 384 9.77 14.18 -7.92
N ILE A 385 8.70 13.50 -7.51
CA ILE A 385 7.37 13.59 -8.14
C ILE A 385 6.82 15.01 -8.01
N ARG A 386 6.87 15.60 -6.81
CA ARG A 386 6.42 16.98 -6.56
C ARG A 386 7.11 18.00 -7.45
N ARG A 387 8.41 17.81 -7.68
CA ARG A 387 9.24 18.68 -8.53
C ARG A 387 9.17 18.37 -10.02
N GLY A 388 8.44 17.33 -10.43
CA GLY A 388 8.38 16.92 -11.85
C GLY A 388 9.69 16.34 -12.40
N GLN A 389 10.58 15.86 -11.52
CA GLN A 389 11.88 15.29 -11.88
C GLN A 389 11.77 13.79 -12.15
N VAL A 390 10.87 13.44 -13.07
CA VAL A 390 10.37 12.07 -13.25
C VAL A 390 11.32 11.14 -14.01
N GLY A 391 12.43 11.67 -14.52
CA GLY A 391 13.53 10.90 -15.10
C GLY A 391 14.46 10.24 -14.07
N LEU A 392 14.31 10.56 -12.78
CA LEU A 392 15.05 9.91 -11.71
C LEU A 392 14.56 8.48 -11.46
N ARG A 393 15.46 7.62 -10.99
CA ARG A 393 15.10 6.25 -10.63
C ARG A 393 14.27 6.26 -9.32
N TYR A 394 13.23 5.45 -9.17
CA TYR A 394 12.69 4.45 -10.09
C TYR A 394 11.28 4.85 -10.50
N ASP A 395 10.89 4.52 -11.74
CA ASP A 395 9.48 4.55 -12.20
C ASP A 395 8.75 5.90 -12.01
N GLY A 396 9.50 7.01 -11.89
CA GLY A 396 8.94 8.32 -11.56
C GLY A 396 7.94 8.85 -12.59
N ALA A 397 8.16 8.56 -13.88
CA ALA A 397 7.24 8.94 -14.95
C ALA A 397 5.86 8.30 -14.79
N PHE A 398 5.82 7.02 -14.43
CA PHE A 398 4.57 6.30 -14.19
C PHE A 398 3.84 6.91 -12.98
N VAL A 399 4.50 7.00 -11.83
CA VAL A 399 3.91 7.57 -10.59
C VAL A 399 3.43 9.00 -10.80
N PHE A 400 4.17 9.82 -11.53
CA PHE A 400 3.75 11.20 -11.85
C PHE A 400 2.49 11.23 -12.72
N ALA A 401 2.41 10.34 -13.71
CA ALA A 401 1.23 10.20 -14.55
C ALA A 401 0.00 9.75 -13.74
N GLU A 402 0.15 9.05 -12.62
CA GLU A 402 -0.98 8.67 -11.77
C GLU A 402 -1.61 9.85 -11.01
N VAL A 403 -0.79 10.84 -10.63
CA VAL A 403 -1.20 11.96 -9.77
C VAL A 403 -1.45 13.27 -10.52
N LYS A 404 -0.92 13.44 -11.74
CA LYS A 404 -1.03 14.71 -12.48
C LYS A 404 -0.85 14.62 -14.02
N PRO A 405 -1.57 13.78 -14.77
CA PRO A 405 -1.65 13.90 -16.21
C PRO A 405 -2.73 14.93 -16.60
N PRO A 406 -2.58 15.63 -17.73
CA PRO A 406 -3.72 16.26 -18.39
C PRO A 406 -4.69 15.19 -18.85
N LEU A 407 -5.94 15.31 -18.41
CA LEU A 407 -7.03 14.51 -18.93
C LEU A 407 -7.62 15.20 -20.17
N ARG A 408 -7.58 14.54 -21.32
CA ARG A 408 -8.18 15.02 -22.56
C ARG A 408 -9.42 14.18 -22.87
N ARG A 409 -10.55 14.84 -23.08
CA ARG A 409 -11.80 14.18 -23.50
C ARG A 409 -12.02 14.46 -24.98
N LEU A 410 -12.12 13.40 -25.78
CA LEU A 410 -12.16 13.50 -27.23
C LEU A 410 -13.42 12.82 -27.78
N ALA A 411 -14.23 13.57 -28.53
CA ALA A 411 -15.27 13.01 -29.39
C ALA A 411 -14.63 12.42 -30.64
N VAL A 412 -14.93 11.16 -30.95
CA VAL A 412 -14.46 10.48 -32.14
C VAL A 412 -15.61 10.41 -33.16
N LYS A 413 -15.51 11.24 -34.20
CA LYS A 413 -16.49 11.33 -35.29
C LYS A 413 -16.57 10.05 -36.13
N ALA A 414 -17.64 9.89 -36.90
CA ALA A 414 -17.83 8.76 -37.81
C ALA A 414 -16.70 8.60 -38.85
N ASP A 415 -16.05 9.68 -39.26
CA ASP A 415 -14.89 9.69 -40.18
C ASP A 415 -13.55 9.37 -39.49
N GLY A 416 -13.57 9.14 -38.16
CA GLY A 416 -12.39 8.85 -37.35
C GLY A 416 -11.68 10.10 -36.80
N THR A 417 -12.12 11.31 -37.16
CA THR A 417 -11.54 12.54 -36.62
C THR A 417 -11.84 12.71 -35.13
N ARG A 418 -10.88 13.28 -34.39
CA ARG A 418 -10.96 13.49 -32.93
C ARG A 418 -11.16 14.98 -32.66
N VAL A 419 -12.24 15.33 -31.99
CA VAL A 419 -12.55 16.72 -31.58
C VAL A 419 -12.53 16.80 -30.07
N LYS A 420 -11.87 17.82 -29.53
CA LYS A 420 -11.83 18.07 -28.09
C LYS A 420 -13.23 18.39 -27.58
N ILE A 421 -13.70 17.57 -26.64
CA ILE A 421 -14.80 17.93 -25.74
C ILE A 421 -14.16 18.72 -24.60
N TRP A 422 -14.84 19.76 -24.10
CA TRP A 422 -14.36 20.56 -22.97
C TRP A 422 -13.71 19.66 -21.89
N SER A 423 -12.47 20.01 -21.50
CA SER A 423 -11.59 19.19 -20.65
C SER A 423 -11.26 19.92 -19.35
N ASP A 424 -11.48 19.28 -18.22
CA ASP A 424 -11.02 19.76 -16.93
C ASP A 424 -9.59 19.25 -16.68
N THR A 425 -8.62 20.18 -16.57
CA THR A 425 -7.23 19.84 -16.27
C THR A 425 -6.99 19.49 -14.81
N LYS A 426 -8.01 19.63 -13.95
CA LYS A 426 -7.92 19.44 -12.50
C LYS A 426 -8.52 18.12 -12.03
N ASP A 427 -8.79 17.15 -12.90
CA ASP A 427 -9.64 16.00 -12.56
C ASP A 427 -8.88 14.83 -11.89
N VAL A 428 -7.56 14.71 -12.10
CA VAL A 428 -6.74 13.57 -11.64
C VAL A 428 -5.93 13.92 -10.38
N GLY A 429 -5.70 12.91 -9.53
CA GLY A 429 -4.82 13.04 -8.37
C GLY A 429 -5.45 13.81 -7.21
N LYS A 430 -6.67 13.44 -6.82
CA LYS A 430 -7.46 14.16 -5.80
C LYS A 430 -7.28 13.53 -4.43
N PHE A 431 -7.26 14.38 -3.39
CA PHE A 431 -7.32 13.99 -1.99
C PHE A 431 -6.42 12.79 -1.65
N ILE A 432 -5.14 12.87 -2.04
CA ILE A 432 -4.18 11.81 -1.75
C ILE A 432 -4.13 11.66 -0.22
N SER A 433 -4.49 10.49 0.27
CA SER A 433 -4.89 10.29 1.67
C SER A 433 -4.10 9.19 2.35
N THR A 434 -3.76 9.41 3.61
CA THR A 434 -3.19 8.40 4.51
C THR A 434 -3.82 8.50 5.91
N LYS A 435 -3.55 7.50 6.76
CA LYS A 435 -3.98 7.51 8.16
C LYS A 435 -3.09 8.47 8.94
N SER A 436 -3.68 9.37 9.71
CA SER A 436 -2.93 10.29 10.57
C SER A 436 -2.17 9.54 11.67
N VAL A 437 -1.01 10.06 12.05
CA VAL A 437 -0.27 9.61 13.23
C VAL A 437 -1.16 9.70 14.48
N ARG A 438 -1.20 8.63 15.29
CA ARG A 438 -1.97 8.53 16.56
C ARG A 438 -3.50 8.66 16.44
N SER A 439 -4.06 8.63 15.24
CA SER A 439 -5.51 8.79 15.07
C SER A 439 -6.01 8.07 13.84
N ASP A 440 -7.28 7.70 13.84
CA ASP A 440 -7.95 7.04 12.71
C ASP A 440 -8.51 8.03 11.68
N ARG A 441 -8.15 9.31 11.83
CA ARG A 441 -8.56 10.37 10.91
C ARG A 441 -7.73 10.31 9.63
N ARG A 442 -8.36 10.85 8.58
CA ARG A 442 -7.73 11.06 7.29
C ARG A 442 -6.78 12.23 7.37
N GLU A 443 -5.55 12.00 6.96
CA GLU A 443 -4.58 13.03 6.62
C GLU A 443 -4.53 13.19 5.11
N ASP A 444 -4.62 14.43 4.63
CA ASP A 444 -4.51 14.76 3.22
C ASP A 444 -3.07 15.19 2.90
N ILE A 445 -2.41 14.39 2.07
CA ILE A 445 -1.00 14.58 1.67
C ILE A 445 -0.89 14.98 0.20
N THR A 446 -1.95 15.50 -0.42
CA THR A 446 -1.95 15.91 -1.84
C THR A 446 -0.84 16.91 -2.15
N SER A 447 -0.60 17.87 -1.24
CA SER A 447 0.44 18.89 -1.38
C SER A 447 1.87 18.31 -1.33
N ALA A 448 2.05 17.09 -0.81
CA ALA A 448 3.34 16.41 -0.85
C ALA A 448 3.67 15.91 -2.26
N TYR A 449 2.66 15.61 -3.09
CA TYR A 449 2.83 15.06 -4.44
C TYR A 449 2.79 16.11 -5.55
N LYS A 450 2.08 17.22 -5.34
CA LYS A 450 1.94 18.26 -6.36
C LYS A 450 1.73 19.65 -5.74
N PRO A 451 2.23 20.72 -6.40
CA PRO A 451 1.88 22.09 -6.07
C PRO A 451 0.36 22.33 -6.14
N GLU A 452 -0.11 23.37 -5.46
CA GLU A 452 -1.53 23.72 -5.43
C GLU A 452 -2.06 24.08 -6.83
N GLU A 453 -3.24 23.56 -7.17
CA GLU A 453 -3.85 23.74 -8.49
C GLU A 453 -4.19 25.21 -8.78
N GLY A 454 -3.72 25.73 -9.91
CA GLY A 454 -3.89 27.12 -10.35
C GLY A 454 -2.70 28.03 -10.08
N THR A 455 -1.67 27.57 -9.35
CA THR A 455 -0.46 28.35 -9.05
C THR A 455 0.51 28.42 -10.25
N ASP A 456 1.42 29.40 -10.23
CA ASP A 456 2.52 29.46 -11.22
C ASP A 456 3.46 28.26 -11.06
N GLU A 457 3.77 27.86 -9.82
CA GLU A 457 4.59 26.69 -9.51
C GLU A 457 4.03 25.41 -10.16
N GLU A 458 2.71 25.21 -10.09
CA GLU A 458 2.06 24.07 -10.75
C GLU A 458 2.31 24.06 -12.27
N ARG A 459 2.20 25.23 -12.91
CA ARG A 459 2.39 25.40 -14.35
C ARG A 459 3.84 25.17 -14.73
N ASP A 460 4.77 25.76 -13.98
CA ASP A 460 6.20 25.66 -14.25
C ASP A 460 6.69 24.22 -14.16
N VAL A 461 6.38 23.52 -13.06
CA VAL A 461 6.68 22.09 -12.90
C VAL A 461 6.14 21.28 -14.07
N TYR A 462 4.92 21.57 -14.50
CA TYR A 462 4.28 20.87 -15.60
C TYR A 462 4.97 21.11 -16.95
N HIS A 463 5.25 22.37 -17.29
CA HIS A 463 5.93 22.74 -18.52
C HIS A 463 7.35 22.18 -18.59
N GLU A 464 8.10 22.28 -17.49
CA GLU A 464 9.45 21.74 -17.39
C GLU A 464 9.47 20.22 -17.58
N THR A 465 8.55 19.50 -16.92
CA THR A 465 8.43 18.04 -17.06
C THR A 465 8.16 17.65 -18.51
N ARG A 466 7.18 18.28 -19.17
CA ARG A 466 6.88 18.01 -20.58
C ARG A 466 8.06 18.29 -21.49
N HIS A 467 8.76 19.40 -21.26
CA HIS A 467 9.90 19.80 -22.07
C HIS A 467 11.06 18.80 -21.93
N MET A 468 11.37 18.39 -20.70
CA MET A 468 12.39 17.37 -20.43
C MET A 468 12.05 16.02 -21.08
N HIS A 469 10.77 15.64 -21.10
CA HIS A 469 10.28 14.39 -21.67
C HIS A 469 9.88 14.48 -23.15
N LYS A 470 10.11 15.62 -23.80
CA LYS A 470 9.84 15.86 -25.25
C LYS A 470 8.40 15.55 -25.67
N ILE A 471 7.43 15.84 -24.81
CA ILE A 471 6.01 15.59 -25.11
C ILE A 471 5.50 16.68 -26.06
N PRO A 472 4.99 16.34 -27.26
CA PRO A 472 4.56 17.33 -28.25
C PRO A 472 3.44 18.25 -27.73
N GLU A 473 3.46 19.53 -28.12
CA GLU A 473 2.32 20.43 -27.95
C GLU A 473 1.27 20.16 -29.03
N ASN A 474 0.12 19.62 -28.65
CA ASN A 474 -1.03 19.53 -29.55
C ASN A 474 -1.76 20.88 -29.58
N ARG A 475 -1.75 21.54 -30.74
CA ARG A 475 -2.58 22.73 -31.01
C ARG A 475 -4.04 22.30 -31.16
N GLU A 476 -4.75 22.22 -30.04
CA GLU A 476 -6.18 21.92 -30.03
C GLU A 476 -7.01 23.21 -30.10
N THR A 477 -8.03 23.22 -30.95
CA THR A 477 -9.02 24.30 -31.02
C THR A 477 -10.00 24.14 -29.85
N SER A 478 -10.06 25.12 -28.95
CA SER A 478 -11.08 25.13 -27.88
C SER A 478 -12.40 25.68 -28.42
N LEU A 479 -13.51 25.06 -28.01
CA LEU A 479 -14.83 25.67 -28.13
C LEU A 479 -14.96 26.73 -27.03
N ALA A 480 -15.59 27.87 -27.33
CA ALA A 480 -15.83 28.93 -26.35
C ALA A 480 -16.75 28.44 -25.21
N ASP A 481 -16.46 28.87 -23.97
CA ASP A 481 -17.18 28.52 -22.73
C ASP A 481 -18.58 29.16 -22.63
N GLU A 482 -19.46 28.88 -23.60
CA GLU A 482 -20.82 29.44 -23.69
C GLU A 482 -21.83 28.72 -22.76
N LEU A 483 -21.63 27.42 -22.50
CA LEU A 483 -22.45 26.59 -21.61
C LEU A 483 -21.58 25.90 -20.56
N CYS A 484 -22.10 25.78 -19.34
CA CYS A 484 -21.51 24.99 -18.25
C CYS A 484 -22.51 23.90 -17.82
N VAL A 485 -22.04 22.66 -17.67
CA VAL A 485 -22.89 21.54 -17.24
C VAL A 485 -22.24 20.88 -16.03
N VAL A 486 -22.96 20.79 -14.92
CA VAL A 486 -22.49 20.20 -13.66
C VAL A 486 -23.54 19.22 -13.17
N GLY A 487 -23.13 18.06 -12.68
CA GLY A 487 -24.04 17.14 -11.99
C GLY A 487 -23.71 17.09 -10.50
N ASP A 488 -24.74 17.09 -9.68
CA ASP A 488 -24.65 17.06 -8.22
C ASP A 488 -25.59 16.00 -7.65
N GLN A 489 -25.27 15.48 -6.46
CA GLN A 489 -26.06 14.46 -5.80
C GLN A 489 -27.04 15.13 -4.82
N VAL A 490 -28.32 14.76 -4.88
CA VAL A 490 -29.35 15.39 -4.03
C VAL A 490 -29.21 14.92 -2.59
N THR A 491 -28.92 13.63 -2.41
CA THR A 491 -28.68 13.00 -1.11
C THR A 491 -27.47 12.08 -1.19
N LYS A 492 -26.89 11.72 -0.04
CA LYS A 492 -25.80 10.75 0.03
C LYS A 492 -26.32 9.38 -0.46
N PRO A 493 -25.78 8.82 -1.54
CA PRO A 493 -26.23 7.53 -2.05
C PRO A 493 -25.85 6.41 -1.08
N GLU A 494 -26.81 5.54 -0.75
CA GLU A 494 -26.60 4.40 0.13
C GLU A 494 -27.05 3.11 -0.57
N LYS A 495 -26.33 2.00 -0.34
CA LYS A 495 -26.73 0.70 -0.86
C LYS A 495 -28.11 0.32 -0.32
N GLY A 496 -29.02 -0.07 -1.20
CA GLY A 496 -30.38 -0.48 -0.84
C GLY A 496 -31.45 0.60 -1.03
N LYS A 497 -31.07 1.85 -1.36
CA LYS A 497 -31.97 2.99 -1.58
C LYS A 497 -31.91 3.50 -3.03
N ASP A 498 -32.90 4.27 -3.43
CA ASP A 498 -32.86 4.96 -4.73
C ASP A 498 -31.76 6.03 -4.74
N VAL A 499 -31.17 6.28 -5.91
CA VAL A 499 -30.16 7.33 -6.09
C VAL A 499 -30.79 8.52 -6.81
N GLU A 500 -30.66 9.69 -6.21
CA GLU A 500 -31.20 10.95 -6.71
C GLU A 500 -30.08 11.93 -7.03
N LEU A 501 -30.03 12.39 -8.28
CA LEU A 501 -29.06 13.34 -8.79
C LEU A 501 -29.77 14.53 -9.44
N LYS A 502 -29.05 15.64 -9.54
CA LYS A 502 -29.47 16.88 -10.20
C LYS A 502 -28.42 17.29 -11.21
N LEU A 503 -28.79 17.36 -12.48
CA LEU A 503 -27.97 17.96 -13.53
C LEU A 503 -28.34 19.44 -13.66
N VAL A 504 -27.33 20.31 -13.61
CA VAL A 504 -27.45 21.75 -13.73
C VAL A 504 -26.77 22.20 -15.02
N VAL A 505 -27.51 22.90 -15.88
CA VAL A 505 -27.01 23.49 -17.13
C VAL A 505 -27.13 25.00 -17.02
N THR A 506 -26.00 25.71 -17.10
CA THR A 506 -25.94 27.17 -17.01
C THR A 506 -25.53 27.76 -18.35
N SER A 507 -26.29 28.75 -18.83
CA SER A 507 -25.96 29.48 -20.05
C SER A 507 -25.37 30.86 -19.79
N LYS A 508 -24.33 31.21 -20.57
CA LYS A 508 -23.80 32.57 -20.70
C LYS A 508 -24.20 33.23 -22.03
N THR A 509 -25.07 32.59 -22.81
CA THR A 509 -25.56 33.11 -24.08
C THR A 509 -26.66 34.14 -23.86
N THR A 510 -26.75 35.08 -24.79
CA THR A 510 -27.81 36.10 -24.85
C THR A 510 -29.06 35.60 -25.58
N ALA A 511 -29.00 34.44 -26.23
CA ALA A 511 -30.11 33.79 -26.93
C ALA A 511 -30.57 32.52 -26.19
N ALA A 512 -31.86 32.19 -26.34
CA ALA A 512 -32.42 30.94 -25.84
C ALA A 512 -31.88 29.76 -26.65
N LEU A 513 -31.56 28.66 -25.96
CA LEU A 513 -30.97 27.47 -26.57
C LEU A 513 -31.93 26.29 -26.47
N HIS A 514 -32.13 25.58 -27.57
CA HIS A 514 -32.86 24.31 -27.61
C HIS A 514 -31.87 23.17 -27.44
N LEU A 515 -31.96 22.50 -26.29
CA LEU A 515 -30.99 21.49 -25.87
C LEU A 515 -31.58 20.10 -25.97
N SER A 516 -30.80 19.19 -26.54
CA SER A 516 -31.01 17.75 -26.45
C SER A 516 -30.02 17.17 -25.44
N ILE A 517 -30.54 16.44 -24.45
CA ILE A 517 -29.80 15.95 -23.30
C ILE A 517 -29.91 14.44 -23.27
N ASN A 518 -28.82 13.76 -23.57
CA ASN A 518 -28.72 12.31 -23.47
C ASN A 518 -28.02 11.96 -22.16
N LEU A 519 -28.61 11.04 -21.40
CA LEU A 519 -28.13 10.56 -20.10
C LEU A 519 -27.86 9.08 -20.20
N SER A 520 -26.73 8.65 -19.63
CA SER A 520 -26.34 7.25 -19.49
C SER A 520 -25.86 7.00 -18.06
N VAL A 521 -26.36 5.94 -17.44
CA VAL A 521 -25.98 5.49 -16.10
C VAL A 521 -25.37 4.10 -16.25
N GLN A 522 -24.10 3.97 -15.88
CA GLN A 522 -23.35 2.73 -16.05
C GLN A 522 -22.79 2.27 -14.70
N ALA A 523 -22.88 0.98 -14.41
CA ALA A 523 -22.14 0.37 -13.32
C ALA A 523 -20.66 0.29 -13.70
N MET A 524 -19.79 0.69 -12.77
CA MET A 524 -18.35 0.81 -12.99
C MET A 524 -17.58 -0.05 -12.01
N ARG A 525 -16.53 -0.70 -12.50
CA ARG A 525 -15.50 -1.31 -11.66
C ARG A 525 -14.58 -0.20 -11.12
N HIS A 526 -13.92 -0.40 -9.97
CA HIS A 526 -13.06 0.66 -9.40
C HIS A 526 -11.90 1.07 -10.33
N ALA A 527 -11.43 0.15 -11.18
CA ALA A 527 -10.43 0.41 -12.22
C ALA A 527 -10.94 1.29 -13.39
N GLY A 528 -12.12 1.90 -13.26
CA GLY A 528 -12.67 2.83 -14.24
C GLY A 528 -13.35 2.18 -15.46
N THR A 529 -13.42 0.85 -15.53
CA THR A 529 -14.02 0.13 -16.66
C THR A 529 -15.55 -0.04 -16.53
N PRO A 530 -16.34 0.27 -17.58
CA PRO A 530 -17.79 0.05 -17.57
C PRO A 530 -18.13 -1.45 -17.54
N ALA A 531 -19.01 -1.85 -16.63
CA ALA A 531 -19.48 -3.23 -16.53
C ALA A 531 -20.81 -3.44 -17.27
N THR A 532 -21.81 -2.57 -17.04
CA THR A 532 -23.15 -2.70 -17.64
C THR A 532 -23.89 -1.36 -17.61
N ASN A 533 -24.69 -1.09 -18.64
CA ASN A 533 -25.61 0.05 -18.66
C ASN A 533 -26.85 -0.24 -17.80
N ILE A 534 -27.09 0.61 -16.80
CA ILE A 534 -28.24 0.52 -15.88
C ILE A 534 -29.46 1.23 -16.49
N GLN A 535 -29.24 2.42 -17.04
CA GLN A 535 -30.33 3.30 -17.46
C GLN A 535 -29.85 4.28 -18.53
N SER A 536 -30.71 4.57 -19.51
CA SER A 536 -30.49 5.62 -20.50
C SER A 536 -31.74 6.46 -20.66
N GLN A 537 -31.58 7.78 -20.80
CA GLN A 537 -32.69 8.71 -20.99
C GLN A 537 -32.31 9.78 -22.01
N ALA A 538 -33.28 10.23 -22.80
CA ALA A 538 -33.13 11.40 -23.66
C ALA A 538 -34.22 12.42 -23.29
N LYS A 539 -33.82 13.67 -23.10
CA LYS A 539 -34.72 14.78 -22.74
C LYS A 539 -34.46 15.97 -23.65
N LYS A 540 -35.50 16.73 -23.95
CA LYS A 540 -35.41 18.00 -24.67
C LYS A 540 -35.87 19.13 -23.77
N HIS A 541 -35.09 20.20 -23.71
CA HIS A 541 -35.40 21.38 -22.90
C HIS A 541 -35.01 22.66 -23.61
N THR A 542 -35.70 23.75 -23.29
CA THR A 542 -35.32 25.09 -23.71
C THR A 542 -34.66 25.81 -22.53
N LEU A 543 -33.40 26.19 -22.70
CA LEU A 543 -32.65 26.98 -21.72
C LEU A 543 -32.76 28.47 -22.07
N GLN A 544 -33.20 29.28 -21.12
CA GLN A 544 -33.37 30.72 -21.33
C GLN A 544 -32.01 31.43 -21.30
N PRO A 545 -31.88 32.63 -21.93
CA PRO A 545 -30.65 33.42 -21.89
C PRO A 545 -30.19 33.69 -20.45
N ASN A 546 -28.88 33.62 -20.21
CA ASN A 546 -28.27 33.93 -18.90
C ASN A 546 -28.98 33.26 -17.69
N SER A 547 -29.45 32.02 -17.88
CA SER A 547 -30.23 31.29 -16.87
C SER A 547 -29.65 29.91 -16.58
N GLU A 548 -30.21 29.27 -15.57
CA GLU A 548 -29.90 27.90 -15.16
C GLU A 548 -31.11 26.98 -15.39
N LEU A 549 -30.87 25.79 -15.92
CA LEU A 549 -31.84 24.70 -16.01
C LEU A 549 -31.40 23.55 -15.09
N SER A 550 -32.31 23.11 -14.23
CA SER A 550 -32.11 21.99 -13.32
C SER A 550 -32.92 20.77 -13.74
N ILE A 551 -32.28 19.61 -13.84
CA ILE A 551 -32.89 18.36 -14.32
C ILE A 551 -32.67 17.26 -13.30
N SER A 552 -33.76 16.70 -12.76
CA SER A 552 -33.70 15.56 -11.85
C SER A 552 -33.41 14.26 -12.60
N VAL A 553 -32.54 13.44 -12.02
CA VAL A 553 -32.17 12.10 -12.48
C VAL A 553 -32.35 11.13 -11.31
N LEU A 554 -33.31 10.22 -11.46
CA LEU A 554 -33.61 9.16 -10.49
C LEU A 554 -33.10 7.83 -11.04
N VAL A 555 -32.35 7.09 -10.22
CA VAL A 555 -31.91 5.72 -10.51
C VAL A 555 -32.47 4.79 -9.41
N PRO A 556 -33.57 4.08 -9.67
CA PRO A 556 -34.20 3.22 -8.68
C PRO A 556 -33.31 2.03 -8.25
N PHE A 557 -33.39 1.64 -6.98
CA PHE A 557 -32.63 0.51 -6.40
C PHE A 557 -32.78 -0.78 -7.21
N LEU A 558 -34.01 -1.11 -7.59
CA LEU A 558 -34.31 -2.32 -8.36
C LEU A 558 -33.68 -2.32 -9.76
N SER A 559 -33.40 -1.14 -10.32
CA SER A 559 -32.76 -1.01 -11.64
C SER A 559 -31.27 -1.31 -11.59
N TYR A 560 -30.59 -0.92 -10.51
CA TYR A 560 -29.13 -1.05 -10.41
C TYR A 560 -28.65 -2.25 -9.58
N THR A 561 -29.47 -2.80 -8.68
CA THR A 561 -29.03 -3.75 -7.64
C THR A 561 -28.22 -4.93 -8.17
N LYS A 562 -28.62 -5.54 -9.30
CA LYS A 562 -27.89 -6.67 -9.89
C LYS A 562 -26.56 -6.27 -10.49
N ALA A 563 -26.51 -5.12 -11.18
CA ALA A 563 -25.29 -4.63 -11.83
C ALA A 563 -24.25 -4.19 -10.79
N MET A 564 -24.72 -3.67 -9.65
CA MET A 564 -23.89 -3.18 -8.55
C MET A 564 -23.40 -4.25 -7.58
N LEU A 565 -23.71 -5.54 -7.79
CA LEU A 565 -23.17 -6.62 -6.95
C LEU A 565 -21.65 -6.76 -7.09
N ASP A 566 -21.14 -6.58 -8.31
CA ASP A 566 -19.71 -6.75 -8.65
C ASP A 566 -19.05 -5.41 -9.06
N CYS A 567 -19.69 -4.28 -8.75
CA CYS A 567 -19.24 -2.93 -9.14
C CYS A 567 -19.17 -2.00 -7.92
N GLU A 568 -18.22 -1.07 -7.98
CA GLU A 568 -17.86 -0.21 -6.84
C GLU A 568 -18.49 1.19 -6.95
N SER A 569 -18.81 1.63 -8.18
CA SER A 569 -19.47 2.91 -8.40
C SER A 569 -20.43 2.87 -9.60
N MET A 570 -21.22 3.93 -9.74
CA MET A 570 -21.99 4.22 -10.95
C MET A 570 -21.44 5.49 -11.59
N LYS A 571 -21.22 5.49 -12.89
CA LYS A 571 -20.88 6.68 -13.67
C LYS A 571 -22.15 7.17 -14.35
N VAL A 572 -22.53 8.41 -14.06
CA VAL A 572 -23.61 9.11 -14.75
C VAL A 572 -23.00 10.12 -15.70
N VAL A 573 -23.25 9.93 -16.98
CA VAL A 573 -22.74 10.80 -18.03
C VAL A 573 -23.91 11.48 -18.73
N ALA A 574 -23.83 12.79 -18.85
CA ALA A 574 -24.79 13.63 -19.54
C ALA A 574 -24.10 14.32 -20.73
N GLN A 575 -24.55 14.06 -21.94
CA GLN A 575 -24.17 14.82 -23.12
C GLN A 575 -25.29 15.81 -23.46
N VAL A 576 -24.94 17.08 -23.52
CA VAL A 576 -25.83 18.19 -23.85
C VAL A 576 -25.41 18.73 -25.21
N THR A 577 -26.31 18.68 -26.19
CA THR A 577 -26.08 19.20 -27.54
C THR A 577 -27.11 20.26 -27.89
N GLU A 578 -26.67 21.32 -28.56
CA GLU A 578 -27.58 22.30 -29.15
C GLU A 578 -28.24 21.71 -30.41
N GLU A 579 -29.57 21.73 -30.51
CA GLU A 579 -30.28 21.14 -31.65
C GLU A 579 -29.93 21.83 -32.98
N GLN A 580 -29.66 23.13 -32.93
CA GLN A 580 -29.33 23.95 -34.10
C GLN A 580 -27.85 23.86 -34.48
N ASN A 581 -27.00 23.40 -33.56
CA ASN A 581 -25.57 23.19 -33.79
C ASN A 581 -25.09 21.90 -33.09
N PRO A 582 -25.37 20.72 -33.68
CA PRO A 582 -25.06 19.43 -33.05
C PRO A 582 -23.56 19.19 -32.81
N GLU A 583 -22.69 19.95 -33.47
CA GLU A 583 -21.23 19.87 -33.25
C GLU A 583 -20.81 20.50 -31.91
N ARG A 584 -21.67 21.33 -31.30
CA ARG A 584 -21.48 21.88 -29.95
C ARG A 584 -22.03 20.92 -28.91
N ALA A 585 -21.18 19.99 -28.47
CA ALA A 585 -21.48 19.03 -27.41
C ALA A 585 -20.74 19.36 -26.11
N TYR A 586 -21.47 19.35 -25.00
CA TYR A 586 -20.97 19.52 -23.65
C TYR A 586 -21.18 18.23 -22.87
N LEU A 587 -20.26 17.88 -21.97
CA LEU A 587 -20.30 16.64 -21.23
C LEU A 587 -20.16 16.91 -19.73
N ALA A 588 -21.08 16.37 -18.95
CA ALA A 588 -20.95 16.29 -17.50
C ALA A 588 -20.86 14.83 -17.08
N LYS A 589 -20.03 14.57 -16.08
CA LYS A 589 -19.80 13.25 -15.50
C LYS A 589 -19.95 13.35 -13.99
N VAL A 590 -20.67 12.40 -13.41
CA VAL A 590 -20.81 12.24 -11.96
C VAL A 590 -20.50 10.81 -11.61
N ASP A 591 -19.45 10.61 -10.82
CA ASP A 591 -19.14 9.31 -10.23
C ASP A 591 -19.86 9.20 -8.88
N VAL A 592 -20.73 8.19 -8.78
CA VAL A 592 -21.60 7.92 -7.62
C VAL A 592 -21.10 6.67 -6.93
N VAL A 593 -20.67 6.81 -5.68
CA VAL A 593 -20.31 5.67 -4.82
C VAL A 593 -21.42 5.47 -3.79
N LEU A 594 -21.92 4.24 -3.69
CA LEU A 594 -22.96 3.88 -2.75
C LEU A 594 -22.32 3.56 -1.40
N LEU A 595 -22.67 4.32 -0.37
CA LEU A 595 -22.22 4.08 1.00
C LEU A 595 -22.78 2.75 1.51
N ASP A 596 -21.93 2.01 2.23
CA ASP A 596 -22.36 0.80 2.92
C ASP A 596 -23.27 1.15 4.11
N PRO A 597 -24.34 0.37 4.34
CA PRO A 597 -25.14 0.49 5.56
C PRO A 597 -24.28 0.22 6.81
N PRO A 598 -24.49 0.98 7.90
CA PRO A 598 -23.65 0.87 9.08
C PRO A 598 -23.81 -0.48 9.78
N ILE A 599 -22.67 -1.05 10.18
CA ILE A 599 -22.58 -2.15 11.13
C ILE A 599 -22.05 -1.57 12.44
N SER A 600 -22.70 -1.88 13.56
CA SER A 600 -22.24 -1.45 14.88
C SER A 600 -21.79 -2.64 15.71
N LEU A 601 -20.62 -2.52 16.33
CA LEU A 601 -20.09 -3.50 17.28
C LEU A 601 -20.05 -2.83 18.65
N THR A 602 -20.73 -3.42 19.62
CA THR A 602 -20.83 -2.86 20.98
C THR A 602 -20.36 -3.87 22.00
N VAL A 603 -19.39 -3.47 22.79
CA VAL A 603 -18.95 -4.24 23.96
C VAL A 603 -19.58 -3.62 25.19
N ARG A 604 -20.20 -4.43 26.05
CA ARG A 604 -20.85 -3.95 27.28
C ARG A 604 -20.07 -4.42 28.52
N VAL A 605 -18.88 -3.88 28.70
CA VAL A 605 -18.10 -4.03 29.93
C VAL A 605 -17.56 -2.68 30.38
N ASN A 606 -17.26 -2.53 31.66
CA ASN A 606 -16.60 -1.33 32.19
C ASN A 606 -15.09 -1.34 31.89
N GLU A 607 -14.48 -2.52 31.79
CA GLU A 607 -13.06 -2.72 31.54
C GLU A 607 -12.86 -4.05 30.78
N ALA A 608 -12.06 -4.04 29.71
CA ALA A 608 -11.60 -5.26 29.05
C ALA A 608 -10.27 -5.69 29.69
N ARG A 609 -10.07 -6.99 29.94
CA ARG A 609 -8.86 -7.52 30.58
C ARG A 609 -8.26 -8.64 29.76
N VAL A 610 -6.93 -8.66 29.69
CA VAL A 610 -6.17 -9.73 29.05
C VAL A 610 -6.50 -11.07 29.71
N ASN A 611 -6.63 -12.12 28.90
CA ASN A 611 -7.03 -13.47 29.29
C ASN A 611 -8.41 -13.56 29.95
N GLN A 612 -9.33 -12.65 29.63
CA GLN A 612 -10.73 -12.70 30.09
C GLN A 612 -11.71 -12.57 28.94
N GLU A 613 -12.73 -13.43 28.93
CA GLU A 613 -13.76 -13.41 27.89
C GLU A 613 -14.54 -12.08 27.87
N LEU A 614 -14.72 -11.55 26.67
CA LEU A 614 -15.40 -10.29 26.41
C LEU A 614 -16.59 -10.53 25.48
N LEU A 615 -17.79 -10.10 25.88
CA LEU A 615 -18.97 -10.24 25.03
C LEU A 615 -19.17 -9.01 24.14
N ALA A 616 -18.98 -9.18 22.84
CA ALA A 616 -19.30 -8.19 21.83
C ALA A 616 -20.69 -8.47 21.22
N THR A 617 -21.47 -7.42 20.99
CA THR A 617 -22.77 -7.47 20.32
C THR A 617 -22.70 -6.70 19.02
N MET A 618 -22.80 -7.42 17.91
CA MET A 618 -22.85 -6.84 16.58
C MET A 618 -24.29 -6.61 16.14
N VAL A 619 -24.55 -5.46 15.54
CA VAL A 619 -25.87 -5.02 15.09
C VAL A 619 -25.81 -4.49 13.66
N PHE A 620 -26.67 -5.04 12.80
CA PHE A 620 -26.86 -4.60 11.41
C PHE A 620 -28.36 -4.46 11.10
N MET A 621 -28.70 -3.43 10.32
CA MET A 621 -30.07 -3.18 9.85
C MET A 621 -30.11 -3.24 8.32
N ASN A 622 -30.98 -4.08 7.76
CA ASN A 622 -31.16 -4.18 6.31
C ASN A 622 -31.81 -2.90 5.74
N PRO A 623 -31.11 -2.10 4.92
CA PRO A 623 -31.67 -0.88 4.34
C PRO A 623 -32.54 -1.15 3.10
N ALA A 624 -32.47 -2.35 2.53
CA ALA A 624 -33.07 -2.66 1.24
C ALA A 624 -34.55 -3.06 1.37
N VAL A 625 -35.29 -2.85 0.28
CA VAL A 625 -36.66 -3.34 0.09
C VAL A 625 -36.73 -4.85 -0.18
N LEU A 626 -35.57 -5.54 -0.23
CA LEU A 626 -35.45 -6.97 -0.47
C LEU A 626 -34.99 -7.72 0.78
N THR A 627 -35.36 -9.00 0.88
CA THR A 627 -34.89 -9.89 1.96
C THR A 627 -33.47 -10.38 1.67
N LEU A 628 -32.54 -10.20 2.61
CA LEU A 628 -31.19 -10.74 2.51
C LEU A 628 -31.18 -12.22 2.89
N ARG A 629 -30.47 -13.04 2.10
CA ARG A 629 -30.38 -14.50 2.28
C ARG A 629 -28.91 -14.91 2.37
N ASN A 630 -28.64 -16.09 2.96
CA ASN A 630 -27.30 -16.64 3.13
C ASN A 630 -26.32 -15.68 3.82
N CYS A 631 -26.82 -14.90 4.78
CA CYS A 631 -26.02 -13.90 5.48
C CYS A 631 -24.95 -14.58 6.32
N THR A 632 -23.72 -14.11 6.22
CA THR A 632 -22.60 -14.51 7.08
C THR A 632 -22.02 -13.28 7.76
N VAL A 633 -21.46 -13.49 8.94
CA VAL A 633 -20.73 -12.49 9.70
C VAL A 633 -19.35 -13.05 9.97
N THR A 634 -18.34 -12.23 9.71
CA THR A 634 -16.94 -12.56 9.91
C THR A 634 -16.31 -11.50 10.81
N LEU A 635 -15.57 -11.93 11.81
CA LEU A 635 -14.87 -11.07 12.75
C LEU A 635 -13.42 -11.56 12.91
N SER A 636 -12.48 -10.63 12.86
CA SER A 636 -11.07 -10.85 13.16
C SER A 636 -10.54 -9.68 13.97
N GLY A 637 -9.37 -9.86 14.57
CA GLY A 637 -8.61 -8.81 15.22
C GLY A 637 -7.43 -9.39 15.99
N SER A 638 -6.22 -9.06 15.55
CA SER A 638 -4.97 -9.32 16.28
C SER A 638 -5.12 -8.90 17.74
N GLY A 639 -4.64 -9.75 18.65
CA GLY A 639 -4.75 -9.50 20.07
C GLY A 639 -6.13 -9.71 20.70
N LEU A 640 -7.19 -9.92 19.92
CA LEU A 640 -8.58 -10.10 20.42
C LEU A 640 -9.17 -11.48 20.10
N LEU A 641 -8.72 -12.09 19.01
CA LEU A 641 -9.15 -13.39 18.52
C LEU A 641 -7.93 -14.16 18.00
N GLN A 642 -7.76 -15.41 18.44
CA GLN A 642 -6.69 -16.28 17.91
C GLN A 642 -6.88 -16.63 16.44
N GLU A 643 -8.12 -16.77 16.00
CA GLU A 643 -8.48 -17.08 14.62
C GLU A 643 -9.73 -16.30 14.20
N GLU A 644 -9.89 -16.11 12.90
CA GLU A 644 -11.08 -15.48 12.32
C GLU A 644 -12.35 -16.27 12.68
N PHE A 645 -13.33 -15.58 13.27
CA PHE A 645 -14.63 -16.14 13.59
C PHE A 645 -15.62 -15.87 12.46
N THR A 646 -16.23 -16.92 11.90
CA THR A 646 -17.30 -16.79 10.91
C THR A 646 -18.56 -17.54 11.34
N CYS A 647 -19.73 -16.89 11.28
CA CYS A 647 -21.02 -17.51 11.57
C CYS A 647 -22.08 -17.23 10.51
N ARG A 648 -23.00 -18.19 10.32
CA ARG A 648 -24.19 -18.02 9.47
C ARG A 648 -25.32 -17.37 10.25
N CYS A 649 -25.95 -16.37 9.65
CA CYS A 649 -27.11 -15.67 10.18
C CYS A 649 -28.39 -16.13 9.49
N VAL A 650 -29.51 -16.00 10.20
CA VAL A 650 -30.86 -16.17 9.63
C VAL A 650 -31.14 -15.11 8.55
N CYS A 651 -32.03 -15.41 7.62
CA CYS A 651 -32.45 -14.47 6.57
C CYS A 651 -32.99 -13.18 7.21
N VAL A 652 -32.66 -12.03 6.61
CA VAL A 652 -33.05 -10.72 7.13
C VAL A 652 -34.19 -10.17 6.29
N CYS A 653 -35.41 -10.22 6.82
CA CYS A 653 -36.62 -9.72 6.16
C CYS A 653 -36.59 -8.20 5.91
N VAL A 654 -37.51 -7.74 5.06
CA VAL A 654 -37.60 -6.34 4.59
C VAL A 654 -37.85 -5.37 5.75
N SER A 655 -37.05 -4.30 5.80
CA SER A 655 -37.28 -3.06 6.57
C SER A 655 -37.83 -3.23 7.99
N SER A 656 -37.22 -4.08 8.82
CA SER A 656 -37.56 -4.21 10.26
C SER A 656 -36.72 -5.21 11.07
N TYR A 657 -35.89 -6.07 10.45
CA TYR A 657 -35.12 -7.08 11.18
C TYR A 657 -33.68 -6.66 11.48
N LEU A 658 -33.37 -6.68 12.77
CA LEU A 658 -32.06 -6.47 13.36
C LEU A 658 -31.28 -7.79 13.32
N ILE A 659 -30.14 -7.85 12.61
CA ILE A 659 -29.17 -8.90 12.94
C ILE A 659 -28.56 -8.48 14.26
N LYS A 660 -28.77 -9.26 15.32
CA LYS A 660 -28.07 -9.11 16.59
C LYS A 660 -27.32 -10.39 16.86
N HIS A 661 -26.00 -10.35 16.76
CA HIS A 661 -25.16 -11.49 17.06
C HIS A 661 -24.25 -11.19 18.25
N ARG A 662 -23.99 -12.21 19.07
CA ARG A 662 -23.12 -12.12 20.23
C ARG A 662 -21.88 -12.97 19.97
N VAL A 663 -20.71 -12.37 20.12
CA VAL A 663 -19.42 -13.03 19.91
C VAL A 663 -18.60 -12.89 21.19
N LEU A 664 -17.93 -13.97 21.59
CA LEU A 664 -16.95 -13.94 22.66
C LEU A 664 -15.59 -13.59 22.05
N LEU A 665 -14.94 -12.56 22.57
CA LEU A 665 -13.57 -12.20 22.27
C LEU A 665 -12.69 -12.62 23.45
N PHE A 666 -11.42 -12.90 23.18
CA PHE A 666 -10.45 -13.29 24.20
C PHE A 666 -9.18 -12.46 24.01
N PRO A 667 -9.09 -11.29 24.65
CA PRO A 667 -7.93 -10.42 24.54
C PRO A 667 -6.66 -11.14 25.03
N THR A 668 -5.60 -11.14 24.23
CA THR A 668 -4.34 -11.85 24.49
C THR A 668 -3.19 -10.93 24.85
N ASP A 669 -3.29 -9.64 24.55
CA ASP A 669 -2.28 -8.60 24.84
C ASP A 669 -2.88 -7.23 25.20
#